data_AF-A0A936PR01-F1
#
_entry.id   AF-A0A936PR01-F1
#
_cell.length_a   1.000
_cell.length_b   1.000
_cell.length_c   1.000
_cell.angle_alpha   90.00
_cell.angle_beta   90.00
_cell.angle_gamma   90.00
#
_symmetry.space_group_name_H-M   'P 1'
#
loop_
_entity.id
_entity.type
_entity.pdbx_description
1 polymer ?
#
loop_
_entity_poly.entity_id
_entity_poly.type
_entity_poly.pdbx_seq_one_letter_code
_entity_poly.pdbx_strand_id
1 'polypeptide(L)'
;MTRTLLLFLPLSVLFACKDAPEPTDSAVDPFSAEVLPAGAHPSAAFMSVGGTGPDDVWVAGADPGTGGLALHWDGSQWTTLANASLYDLWWVHAFDADSVMFAGAGATILSWDGVTLTRHKTPGLARDTVYGLWGASPDEVWAVGGWAGRWGFLWRYDGSEWQNVSLPDDMPLDANGELPALLKVWGRAKDDVYVVGGNGTILHYDGSSWSVVESGTTARLFTVTGNAEQIAVTGGDSSGVLLLGDAAKGFTDATPPGAPVLQGLSFEDGGALWVTGADAAIFRREGGEWTYIPNDEETPPESLHGAWHDGESLWAVGGAVLTGSLSEGVIWRTDKPTELFVAEEIETPAASCPEGYADPVPDGSIAHRWNEQMINSIRRDIPRPGVHARNLFHVSAAMWDAWAAYDEVADGLLTSEKLTSDDVEGDREIAISYAAYRVLTHRYTAAIGGATSTACYDDFMGVLGLDPTDTHTDGDDPVALGNRVAEAIIDHYADDGANEHDNYKDTTGWTSPNPPIVVDDPGVGALVDPNEWTLLNIALAETQNGIVLDSGLQGYICPTWGLVEPFSIAGPPETMSPPAIGDAEMAEWVMDVVRKTSWLDVADTETIDLSPGAYGNNGLGANDGLGHAVNPVTGSSYEPNITLRSDFGRVLAEYWADGPKSETPPGHWNVIANDVSDALPQDELRIGGEGDPVDRLQWDVSLYLAINGAVHDAAITAWGVKRDYTAARPIQLIRYMASLGQSSDPTLPSYNAGGLPLEDGVVELITEESAAPGERHHELRWFVGELAIYTWRGEPGDRANDVGGHAWVRALEWIPYQRRTFVTPGFPGYISGHSTFSRAAAEVLTSFTGSAYFPGGLGEFVANPSAYLVFEDGPIHEVRLQWGTYYDAADQAGQSRIWGGIHIWPDDGDGRRQGSEVGLSAYALARDYMDGTAY
;
A
#
# COMPACT_ATOMS: atom_id res chain seq x y z
N MET A 1 54.38 -23.26 13.11
CA MET A 1 55.15 -23.35 14.37
C MET A 1 54.33 -22.64 15.44
N THR A 2 53.91 -23.20 16.58
CA THR A 2 54.00 -24.56 17.14
C THR A 2 53.02 -24.61 18.32
N ARG A 3 52.08 -25.57 18.27
CA ARG A 3 51.53 -26.48 19.31
C ARG A 3 50.98 -25.94 20.65
N THR A 4 49.89 -26.44 21.29
CA THR A 4 49.11 -27.71 21.42
C THR A 4 49.15 -28.15 22.91
N LEU A 5 47.98 -28.42 23.52
CA LEU A 5 47.59 -29.56 24.39
C LEU A 5 46.24 -29.17 25.07
N LEU A 6 45.07 -29.82 25.00
CA LEU A 6 44.61 -31.22 24.91
C LEU A 6 44.91 -32.08 26.15
N LEU A 7 43.88 -32.38 26.95
CA LEU A 7 43.77 -33.62 27.73
C LEU A 7 42.32 -33.97 28.11
N PHE A 8 42.08 -35.29 28.09
CA PHE A 8 40.84 -36.07 28.13
C PHE A 8 40.35 -36.44 29.56
N LEU A 9 39.00 -36.58 29.72
CA LEU A 9 38.14 -37.62 30.41
C LEU A 9 38.63 -38.35 31.70
N PRO A 10 37.76 -38.77 32.68
CA PRO A 10 36.69 -39.78 32.43
C PRO A 10 35.43 -39.86 33.35
N LEU A 11 34.49 -40.68 32.87
CA LEU A 11 33.45 -41.55 33.51
C LEU A 11 33.28 -41.65 35.05
N SER A 12 32.01 -41.48 35.46
CA SER A 12 31.17 -42.24 36.41
C SER A 12 31.75 -43.04 37.60
N VAL A 13 31.22 -42.76 38.81
CA VAL A 13 30.97 -43.74 39.87
C VAL A 13 29.66 -43.39 40.61
N LEU A 14 28.68 -44.28 40.46
CA LEU A 14 27.44 -44.37 41.26
C LEU A 14 27.77 -44.82 42.69
N PHE A 15 27.17 -44.18 43.70
CA PHE A 15 26.90 -44.79 45.00
C PHE A 15 25.44 -44.57 45.39
N ALA A 16 24.76 -45.70 45.57
CA ALA A 16 23.36 -45.83 45.91
C ALA A 16 23.04 -45.37 47.35
N CYS A 17 21.83 -44.84 47.53
CA CYS A 17 21.07 -44.96 48.78
C CYS A 17 19.76 -45.71 48.49
N LYS A 18 19.37 -46.54 49.47
CA LYS A 18 18.38 -47.62 49.44
C LYS A 18 16.92 -47.16 49.34
N ASP A 19 16.15 -47.97 48.62
CA ASP A 19 14.75 -48.36 48.84
C ASP A 19 13.74 -47.23 49.15
N ALA A 20 13.29 -46.52 48.10
CA ALA A 20 11.95 -45.95 48.08
C ALA A 20 11.00 -47.00 47.45
N PRO A 21 9.79 -47.20 47.99
CA PRO A 21 8.85 -48.17 47.43
C PRO A 21 8.47 -47.77 45.99
N GLU A 22 8.31 -48.78 45.13
CA GLU A 22 7.83 -48.57 43.76
C GLU A 22 6.53 -47.76 43.77
N PRO A 23 6.40 -46.70 42.95
CA PRO A 23 5.10 -46.07 42.75
C PRO A 23 4.19 -47.10 42.09
N THR A 24 3.14 -47.46 42.82
CA THR A 24 2.03 -48.28 42.33
C THR A 24 1.42 -47.66 41.08
N ASP A 25 1.02 -48.52 40.15
CA ASP A 25 0.25 -48.25 38.95
C ASP A 25 -0.71 -47.04 39.03
N SER A 26 -0.55 -46.17 38.02
CA SER A 26 -1.54 -45.31 37.40
C SER A 26 -2.51 -44.55 38.30
N ALA A 27 -2.12 -43.36 38.74
CA ALA A 27 -3.03 -42.24 38.52
C ALA A 27 -2.78 -41.78 37.08
N VAL A 28 -3.77 -41.96 36.22
CA VAL A 28 -3.81 -41.30 34.91
C VAL A 28 -3.69 -39.81 35.23
N ASP A 29 -2.67 -39.14 34.70
CA ASP A 29 -2.65 -37.68 34.68
C ASP A 29 -3.97 -37.26 34.00
N PRO A 30 -4.90 -36.57 34.70
CA PRO A 30 -6.18 -36.20 34.10
C PRO A 30 -6.02 -35.20 32.94
N PHE A 31 -4.80 -34.72 32.67
CA PHE A 31 -4.49 -33.77 31.61
C PHE A 31 -3.52 -34.40 30.59
N SER A 32 -3.95 -35.42 29.84
CA SER A 32 -3.21 -35.81 28.63
C SER A 32 -3.50 -34.80 27.53
N ALA A 33 -2.55 -33.90 27.28
CA ALA A 33 -2.58 -32.92 26.21
C ALA A 33 -2.10 -33.52 24.88
N GLU A 34 -2.78 -33.20 23.79
CA GLU A 34 -2.26 -33.37 22.43
C GLU A 34 -2.54 -32.07 21.64
N VAL A 35 -1.50 -31.49 21.08
CA VAL A 35 -1.58 -30.29 20.23
C VAL A 35 -2.03 -30.69 18.83
N LEU A 36 -2.98 -29.96 18.23
CA LEU A 36 -3.17 -30.03 16.78
C LEU A 36 -2.07 -29.22 16.10
N PRO A 37 -1.18 -29.80 15.28
CA PRO A 37 -0.65 -29.05 14.16
C PRO A 37 -1.84 -28.79 13.24
N ALA A 38 -2.22 -27.52 13.04
CA ALA A 38 -3.29 -27.19 12.11
C ALA A 38 -2.86 -27.60 10.69
N GLY A 39 -3.31 -28.76 10.25
CA GLY A 39 -3.00 -29.37 8.95
C GLY A 39 -3.72 -28.73 7.76
N ALA A 40 -4.03 -27.43 7.81
CA ALA A 40 -4.69 -26.74 6.72
C ALA A 40 -4.02 -25.45 6.26
N HIS A 41 -3.22 -24.78 7.09
CA HIS A 41 -2.42 -23.63 6.68
C HIS A 41 -1.25 -23.49 7.67
N PRO A 42 -0.10 -24.16 7.46
CA PRO A 42 1.10 -23.91 8.27
C PRO A 42 1.56 -22.42 8.19
N SER A 43 1.00 -21.65 7.26
CA SER A 43 1.15 -20.21 7.17
C SER A 43 0.38 -19.41 8.22
N ALA A 44 -0.77 -19.87 8.76
CA ALA A 44 -1.70 -19.04 9.54
C ALA A 44 -1.48 -19.11 11.06
N ALA A 45 -1.91 -18.09 11.83
CA ALA A 45 -1.94 -18.08 13.30
C ALA A 45 -3.34 -17.79 13.86
N PHE A 46 -3.65 -18.29 15.06
CA PHE A 46 -4.94 -18.10 15.72
C PHE A 46 -4.85 -17.14 16.90
N MET A 47 -5.74 -16.14 16.92
CA MET A 47 -5.73 -15.05 17.89
C MET A 47 -6.78 -15.23 18.99
N SER A 48 -7.98 -15.73 18.65
CA SER A 48 -9.09 -15.78 19.59
C SER A 48 -9.94 -17.02 19.39
N VAL A 49 -10.52 -17.51 20.49
CA VAL A 49 -11.47 -18.62 20.51
C VAL A 49 -12.65 -18.26 21.41
N GLY A 50 -13.85 -18.66 21.01
CA GLY A 50 -15.08 -18.50 21.78
C GLY A 50 -16.18 -19.40 21.22
N GLY A 51 -17.27 -19.58 21.95
CA GLY A 51 -18.33 -20.48 21.52
C GLY A 51 -19.51 -20.48 22.46
N THR A 52 -20.49 -21.33 22.17
CA THR A 52 -21.69 -21.50 23.01
C THR A 52 -21.75 -22.86 23.69
N GLY A 53 -20.88 -23.79 23.30
CA GLY A 53 -20.71 -25.09 23.91
C GLY A 53 -19.62 -25.93 23.22
N PRO A 54 -19.41 -27.18 23.66
CA PRO A 54 -18.35 -28.06 23.13
C PRO A 54 -18.50 -28.43 21.64
N ASP A 55 -19.72 -28.27 21.11
CA ASP A 55 -20.10 -28.57 19.72
C ASP A 55 -20.37 -27.30 18.88
N ASP A 56 -20.06 -26.11 19.41
CA ASP A 56 -20.21 -24.83 18.70
C ASP A 56 -19.08 -23.89 19.11
N VAL A 57 -17.95 -23.99 18.39
CA VAL A 57 -16.71 -23.27 18.71
C VAL A 57 -16.21 -22.50 17.50
N TRP A 58 -15.77 -21.29 17.73
CA TRP A 58 -15.37 -20.33 16.71
C TRP A 58 -13.96 -19.84 16.98
N VAL A 59 -13.17 -19.68 15.92
CA VAL A 59 -11.78 -19.20 16.00
C VAL A 59 -11.57 -18.05 15.01
N ALA A 60 -10.88 -17.02 15.47
CA ALA A 60 -10.39 -15.90 14.65
C ALA A 60 -8.87 -15.95 14.53
N GLY A 61 -8.33 -15.62 13.36
CA GLY A 61 -6.90 -15.62 13.10
C GLY A 61 -6.46 -14.83 11.86
N ALA A 62 -5.20 -15.03 11.50
CA ALA A 62 -4.49 -14.39 10.39
C ALA A 62 -3.84 -15.46 9.50
N ASP A 63 -3.85 -15.27 8.19
CA ASP A 63 -3.17 -16.09 7.19
C ASP A 63 -2.32 -15.18 6.27
N PRO A 64 -0.99 -15.28 6.31
CA PRO A 64 -0.06 -14.47 5.51
C PRO A 64 -0.31 -14.47 4.00
N GLY A 65 -1.00 -15.48 3.46
CA GLY A 65 -1.32 -15.56 2.04
C GLY A 65 -2.68 -14.97 1.65
N THR A 66 -3.64 -14.90 2.58
CA THR A 66 -5.06 -14.65 2.26
C THR A 66 -5.78 -13.63 3.15
N GLY A 67 -5.16 -13.18 4.25
CA GLY A 67 -5.70 -12.18 5.17
C GLY A 67 -6.36 -12.81 6.41
N GLY A 68 -7.57 -12.37 6.76
CA GLY A 68 -8.26 -12.80 7.97
C GLY A 68 -8.87 -14.20 7.86
N LEU A 69 -8.75 -14.99 8.93
CA LEU A 69 -9.25 -16.37 9.00
C LEU A 69 -10.34 -16.52 10.06
N ALA A 70 -11.48 -17.11 9.69
CA ALA A 70 -12.57 -17.46 10.60
C ALA A 70 -12.93 -18.94 10.45
N LEU A 71 -12.92 -19.68 11.56
CA LEU A 71 -13.22 -21.12 11.61
C LEU A 71 -14.42 -21.39 12.51
N HIS A 72 -15.20 -22.42 12.16
CA HIS A 72 -16.33 -22.94 12.94
C HIS A 72 -16.22 -24.45 13.14
N TRP A 73 -16.39 -24.90 14.38
CA TRP A 73 -16.49 -26.29 14.79
C TRP A 73 -17.93 -26.62 15.17
N ASP A 74 -18.51 -27.61 14.51
CA ASP A 74 -19.92 -28.03 14.67
C ASP A 74 -20.12 -29.24 15.60
N GLY A 75 -19.10 -29.61 16.38
CA GLY A 75 -19.08 -30.85 17.18
C GLY A 75 -18.48 -32.06 16.45
N SER A 76 -18.29 -31.97 15.14
CA SER A 76 -17.77 -33.05 14.31
C SER A 76 -16.64 -32.65 13.37
N GLN A 77 -16.67 -31.45 12.80
CA GLN A 77 -15.67 -30.98 11.83
C GLN A 77 -15.46 -29.47 11.93
N TRP A 78 -14.29 -29.03 11.45
CA TRP A 78 -13.98 -27.62 11.24
C TRP A 78 -14.40 -27.18 9.83
N THR A 79 -14.98 -25.99 9.74
CA THR A 79 -15.31 -25.32 8.48
C THR A 79 -14.65 -23.94 8.45
N THR A 80 -14.05 -23.58 7.32
CA THR A 80 -13.56 -22.21 7.09
C THR A 80 -14.68 -21.37 6.47
N LEU A 81 -14.91 -20.18 7.00
CA LEU A 81 -15.87 -19.24 6.42
C LEU A 81 -15.19 -18.52 5.25
N ALA A 82 -15.64 -18.78 4.03
CA ALA A 82 -15.07 -18.18 2.83
C ALA A 82 -15.18 -16.64 2.86
N ASN A 83 -14.13 -15.95 2.41
CA ASN A 83 -14.04 -14.49 2.31
C ASN A 83 -14.25 -13.76 3.65
N ALA A 84 -13.64 -14.26 4.73
CA ALA A 84 -13.81 -13.68 6.06
C ALA A 84 -13.35 -12.21 6.10
N SER A 85 -12.11 -11.91 5.71
CA SER A 85 -11.61 -10.53 5.64
C SER A 85 -10.31 -10.47 4.84
N LEU A 86 -10.04 -9.34 4.18
CA LEU A 86 -8.72 -9.05 3.60
C LEU A 86 -7.66 -8.75 4.69
N TYR A 87 -8.11 -8.44 5.90
CA TYR A 87 -7.27 -8.10 7.06
C TYR A 87 -7.41 -9.15 8.17
N ASP A 88 -6.33 -9.35 8.92
CA ASP A 88 -6.25 -10.25 10.07
C ASP A 88 -7.40 -10.07 11.05
N LEU A 89 -7.98 -11.19 11.52
CA LEU A 89 -8.99 -11.19 12.57
C LEU A 89 -8.33 -11.45 13.94
N TRP A 90 -8.65 -10.58 14.89
CA TRP A 90 -8.05 -10.52 16.23
C TRP A 90 -8.97 -11.06 17.32
N TRP A 91 -10.28 -11.07 17.08
CA TRP A 91 -11.25 -11.45 18.11
C TRP A 91 -12.50 -12.11 17.54
N VAL A 92 -13.07 -13.01 18.32
CA VAL A 92 -14.39 -13.60 18.07
C VAL A 92 -15.24 -13.56 19.34
N HIS A 93 -16.51 -13.19 19.20
CA HIS A 93 -17.51 -13.21 20.26
C HIS A 93 -18.78 -13.90 19.75
N ALA A 94 -19.12 -15.04 20.33
CA ALA A 94 -20.32 -15.80 20.00
C ALA A 94 -21.45 -15.49 20.99
N PHE A 95 -22.62 -15.07 20.50
CA PHE A 95 -23.83 -14.88 21.31
C PHE A 95 -24.67 -16.15 21.35
N ASP A 96 -24.84 -16.77 20.18
CA ASP A 96 -25.45 -18.06 19.93
C ASP A 96 -24.90 -18.63 18.59
N ALA A 97 -25.34 -19.83 18.20
CA ALA A 97 -24.84 -20.51 17.00
C ALA A 97 -25.12 -19.75 15.68
N ASP A 98 -26.14 -18.89 15.67
CA ASP A 98 -26.56 -18.11 14.50
C ASP A 98 -26.16 -16.63 14.63
N SER A 99 -25.45 -16.24 15.71
CA SER A 99 -25.06 -14.86 15.96
C SER A 99 -23.66 -14.80 16.54
N VAL A 100 -22.70 -14.52 15.66
CA VAL A 100 -21.27 -14.43 16.00
C VAL A 100 -20.68 -13.16 15.38
N MET A 101 -19.84 -12.46 16.13
CA MET A 101 -19.11 -11.31 15.64
C MET A 101 -17.60 -11.54 15.65
N PHE A 102 -16.94 -11.06 14.60
CA PHE A 102 -15.49 -11.06 14.47
C PHE A 102 -14.99 -9.62 14.38
N ALA A 103 -13.81 -9.36 14.92
CA ALA A 103 -13.13 -8.07 14.83
C ALA A 103 -11.69 -8.25 14.40
N GLY A 104 -11.13 -7.24 13.73
CA GLY A 104 -9.74 -7.31 13.27
C GLY A 104 -9.13 -6.01 12.78
N ALA A 105 -8.02 -6.14 12.07
CA ALA A 105 -7.31 -5.03 11.43
C ALA A 105 -8.16 -4.41 10.31
N GLY A 106 -7.83 -3.18 9.90
CA GLY A 106 -8.60 -2.47 8.88
C GLY A 106 -9.97 -2.00 9.37
N ALA A 107 -10.09 -1.67 10.66
CA ALA A 107 -11.35 -1.34 11.34
C ALA A 107 -12.46 -2.38 11.09
N THR A 108 -12.08 -3.65 10.93
CA THR A 108 -12.98 -4.72 10.50
C THR A 108 -13.85 -5.18 11.66
N ILE A 109 -15.16 -5.17 11.44
CA ILE A 109 -16.15 -5.88 12.26
C ILE A 109 -17.08 -6.65 11.31
N LEU A 110 -17.27 -7.93 11.58
CA LEU A 110 -18.09 -8.84 10.78
C LEU A 110 -19.14 -9.49 11.66
N SER A 111 -20.35 -9.69 11.16
CA SER A 111 -21.40 -10.46 11.81
C SER A 111 -21.84 -11.64 10.96
N TRP A 112 -21.87 -12.81 11.57
CA TRP A 112 -22.46 -14.04 11.06
C TRP A 112 -23.91 -14.16 11.54
N ASP A 113 -24.82 -14.48 10.63
CA ASP A 113 -26.26 -14.64 10.88
C ASP A 113 -26.78 -16.08 10.76
N GLY A 114 -25.87 -17.07 10.78
CA GLY A 114 -26.17 -18.49 10.51
C GLY A 114 -26.02 -18.88 9.04
N VAL A 115 -25.91 -17.91 8.12
CA VAL A 115 -25.81 -18.18 6.67
C VAL A 115 -24.73 -17.35 5.99
N THR A 116 -24.62 -16.08 6.34
CA THR A 116 -23.76 -15.11 5.66
C THR A 116 -22.94 -14.30 6.65
N LEU A 117 -21.72 -13.98 6.23
CA LEU A 117 -20.84 -13.08 6.96
C LEU A 117 -20.96 -11.68 6.35
N THR A 118 -21.36 -10.69 7.15
CA THR A 118 -21.60 -9.31 6.70
C THR A 118 -20.67 -8.34 7.42
N ARG A 119 -20.03 -7.43 6.67
CA ARG A 119 -19.17 -6.38 7.23
C ARG A 119 -20.01 -5.20 7.74
N HIS A 120 -19.65 -4.68 8.91
CA HIS A 120 -20.24 -3.48 9.51
C HIS A 120 -19.50 -2.24 9.06
N LYS A 121 -20.24 -1.14 8.88
CA LYS A 121 -19.66 0.22 8.81
C LYS A 121 -19.20 0.63 10.20
N THR A 122 -17.96 1.08 10.34
CA THR A 122 -17.35 1.48 11.61
C THR A 122 -16.84 2.93 11.57
N PRO A 123 -16.67 3.60 12.72
CA PRO A 123 -16.10 4.97 12.78
C PRO A 123 -14.61 5.06 12.44
N GLY A 124 -13.92 3.91 12.39
CA GLY A 124 -12.48 3.79 12.22
C GLY A 124 -12.00 3.78 10.78
N LEU A 125 -10.69 3.82 10.64
CA LEU A 125 -9.95 3.86 9.38
C LEU A 125 -9.20 2.54 9.15
N ALA A 126 -8.70 2.32 7.94
CA ALA A 126 -7.94 1.13 7.58
C ALA A 126 -6.67 0.92 8.44
N ARG A 127 -6.16 1.98 9.09
CA ARG A 127 -5.03 1.89 10.04
C ARG A 127 -5.41 1.30 11.40
N ASP A 128 -6.69 1.37 11.76
CA ASP A 128 -7.18 0.98 13.08
C ASP A 128 -7.33 -0.53 13.16
N THR A 129 -6.99 -1.10 14.32
CA THR A 129 -7.23 -2.51 14.63
C THR A 129 -8.22 -2.61 15.77
N VAL A 130 -9.31 -3.35 15.55
CA VAL A 130 -10.28 -3.69 16.58
C VAL A 130 -9.77 -4.94 17.30
N TYR A 131 -9.13 -4.75 18.45
CA TYR A 131 -8.49 -5.85 19.18
C TYR A 131 -9.48 -6.69 19.99
N GLY A 132 -10.63 -6.14 20.40
CA GLY A 132 -11.59 -6.86 21.24
C GLY A 132 -13.03 -6.41 21.06
N LEU A 133 -13.95 -7.37 21.18
CA LEU A 133 -15.40 -7.16 21.21
C LEU A 133 -16.01 -7.84 22.42
N TRP A 134 -17.05 -7.23 22.99
CA TRP A 134 -17.92 -7.90 23.94
C TRP A 134 -19.32 -7.29 23.85
N GLY A 135 -20.35 -8.13 23.86
CA GLY A 135 -21.72 -7.66 23.92
C GLY A 135 -22.56 -8.44 24.92
N ALA A 136 -23.52 -7.75 25.54
CA ALA A 136 -24.56 -8.38 26.35
C ALA A 136 -25.65 -9.05 25.48
N SER A 137 -25.80 -8.56 24.24
CA SER A 137 -26.63 -9.11 23.18
C SER A 137 -26.05 -8.67 21.83
N PRO A 138 -26.52 -9.23 20.70
CA PRO A 138 -26.09 -8.79 19.36
C PRO A 138 -26.38 -7.31 19.06
N ASP A 139 -27.32 -6.71 19.79
CA ASP A 139 -27.73 -5.30 19.65
C ASP A 139 -27.06 -4.37 20.68
N GLU A 140 -26.20 -4.88 21.55
CA GLU A 140 -25.51 -4.09 22.56
C GLU A 140 -24.08 -4.58 22.72
N VAL A 141 -23.20 -4.03 21.88
CA VAL A 141 -21.81 -4.49 21.72
C VAL A 141 -20.85 -3.33 21.92
N TRP A 142 -19.74 -3.61 22.58
CA TRP A 142 -18.61 -2.72 22.74
C TRP A 142 -17.43 -3.22 21.92
N ALA A 143 -16.73 -2.32 21.26
CA ALA A 143 -15.50 -2.60 20.53
C ALA A 143 -14.39 -1.69 21.03
N VAL A 144 -13.19 -2.25 21.15
CA VAL A 144 -11.99 -1.50 21.58
C VAL A 144 -10.82 -1.81 20.68
N GLY A 145 -9.94 -0.82 20.54
CA GLY A 145 -8.77 -0.97 19.70
C GLY A 145 -7.79 0.19 19.78
N GLY A 146 -6.94 0.27 18.78
CA GLY A 146 -6.01 1.37 18.54
C GLY A 146 -5.27 1.15 17.22
N TRP A 147 -4.20 1.91 16.99
CA TRP A 147 -3.32 1.72 15.83
C TRP A 147 -1.87 1.83 16.25
N ALA A 148 -1.03 0.91 15.77
CA ALA A 148 0.39 0.77 16.16
C ALA A 148 0.62 0.75 17.69
N GLY A 149 -0.33 0.19 18.46
CA GLY A 149 -0.26 0.14 19.93
C GLY A 149 -0.55 1.48 20.64
N ARG A 150 -0.92 2.53 19.90
CA ARG A 150 -1.28 3.88 20.38
C ARG A 150 -2.75 4.20 20.11
N TRP A 151 -3.19 5.38 20.55
CA TRP A 151 -4.47 6.00 20.19
C TRP A 151 -5.65 5.05 20.41
N GLY A 152 -5.84 4.66 21.67
CA GLY A 152 -6.96 3.83 22.07
C GLY A 152 -8.31 4.43 21.66
N PHE A 153 -9.21 3.59 21.17
CA PHE A 153 -10.60 3.97 20.90
C PHE A 153 -11.59 3.00 21.55
N LEU A 154 -12.81 3.51 21.76
CA LEU A 154 -13.95 2.78 22.28
C LEU A 154 -15.17 3.08 21.41
N TRP A 155 -15.81 2.03 20.88
CA TRP A 155 -17.05 2.12 20.11
C TRP A 155 -18.17 1.34 20.78
N ARG A 156 -19.41 1.79 20.56
CA ARG A 156 -20.63 1.11 20.97
C ARG A 156 -21.55 0.88 19.79
N TYR A 157 -22.07 -0.34 19.66
CA TYR A 157 -23.15 -0.71 18.77
C TYR A 157 -24.47 -0.73 19.54
N ASP A 158 -25.50 -0.11 18.98
CA ASP A 158 -26.84 0.01 19.59
C ASP A 158 -27.91 -0.87 18.91
N GLY A 159 -27.48 -1.80 18.05
CA GLY A 159 -28.37 -2.61 17.21
C GLY A 159 -28.60 -2.02 15.83
N SER A 160 -28.11 -0.80 15.58
CA SER A 160 -28.24 -0.14 14.27
C SER A 160 -26.92 0.40 13.72
N GLU A 161 -26.12 1.10 14.53
CA GLU A 161 -24.86 1.70 14.08
C GLU A 161 -23.78 1.68 15.16
N TRP A 162 -22.52 1.73 14.71
CA TRP A 162 -21.37 1.89 15.58
C TRP A 162 -21.10 3.37 15.83
N GLN A 163 -20.94 3.76 17.09
CA GLN A 163 -20.67 5.14 17.49
C GLN A 163 -19.40 5.25 18.33
N ASN A 164 -18.63 6.33 18.13
CA ASN A 164 -17.51 6.69 18.99
C ASN A 164 -18.00 7.03 20.41
N VAL A 165 -17.30 6.52 21.41
CA VAL A 165 -17.50 6.87 22.82
C VAL A 165 -16.26 7.57 23.33
N SER A 166 -16.41 8.81 23.80
CA SER A 166 -15.30 9.59 24.34
C SER A 166 -14.67 8.90 25.54
N LEU A 167 -13.34 8.81 25.54
CA LEU A 167 -12.56 8.31 26.67
C LEU A 167 -12.53 9.32 27.83
N PRO A 168 -12.28 8.87 29.07
CA PRO A 168 -12.03 9.78 30.19
C PRO A 168 -10.90 10.78 29.92
N ASP A 169 -10.96 11.96 30.52
CA ASP A 169 -9.92 13.00 30.34
C ASP A 169 -8.61 12.63 31.06
N ASP A 170 -8.68 11.81 32.11
CA ASP A 170 -7.57 11.38 32.96
C ASP A 170 -6.92 10.06 32.51
N MET A 171 -7.05 9.71 31.23
CA MET A 171 -6.39 8.54 30.64
C MET A 171 -4.88 8.51 30.94
N PRO A 172 -4.32 7.34 31.31
CA PRO A 172 -2.89 7.23 31.57
C PRO A 172 -2.09 7.28 30.26
N LEU A 173 -1.40 8.39 30.02
CA LEU A 173 -0.50 8.55 28.87
C LEU A 173 0.83 7.83 29.09
N ASP A 174 1.44 7.37 28.00
CA ASP A 174 2.76 6.74 28.05
C ASP A 174 3.89 7.75 28.29
N ALA A 175 5.13 7.28 28.29
CA ALA A 175 6.31 8.13 28.53
C ALA A 175 6.52 9.25 27.48
N ASN A 176 5.91 9.12 26.30
CA ASN A 176 5.95 10.10 25.22
C ASN A 176 4.72 11.03 25.21
N GLY A 177 3.79 10.85 26.15
CA GLY A 177 2.53 11.59 26.19
C GLY A 177 1.46 11.03 25.24
N GLU A 178 1.63 9.79 24.76
CA GLU A 178 0.68 9.17 23.83
C GLU A 178 -0.41 8.40 24.58
N LEU A 179 -1.60 8.36 23.99
CA LEU A 179 -2.65 7.45 24.44
C LEU A 179 -2.26 6.01 24.15
N PRO A 180 -2.36 5.08 25.12
CA PRO A 180 -2.16 3.66 24.86
C PRO A 180 -3.35 3.07 24.06
N ALA A 181 -3.09 2.07 23.21
CA ALA A 181 -4.16 1.27 22.61
C ALA A 181 -4.97 0.51 23.66
N LEU A 182 -6.28 0.38 23.42
CA LEU A 182 -7.18 -0.48 24.20
C LEU A 182 -7.23 -1.86 23.53
N LEU A 183 -7.09 -2.94 24.31
CA LEU A 183 -6.82 -4.27 23.76
C LEU A 183 -7.99 -5.23 23.92
N LYS A 184 -8.70 -5.20 25.06
CA LYS A 184 -9.85 -6.08 25.29
C LYS A 184 -10.93 -5.40 26.13
N VAL A 185 -12.14 -5.85 25.91
CA VAL A 185 -13.35 -5.42 26.61
C VAL A 185 -14.10 -6.67 27.07
N TRP A 186 -14.67 -6.60 28.27
CA TRP A 186 -15.54 -7.64 28.82
C TRP A 186 -16.51 -7.00 29.80
N GLY A 187 -17.74 -7.49 29.86
CA GLY A 187 -18.73 -7.03 30.82
C GLY A 187 -19.37 -8.16 31.61
N ARG A 188 -19.69 -7.87 32.87
CA ARG A 188 -20.54 -8.72 33.71
C ARG A 188 -22.01 -8.55 33.30
N ALA A 189 -22.36 -7.33 32.91
CA ALA A 189 -23.66 -6.92 32.43
C ALA A 189 -23.50 -5.70 31.53
N LYS A 190 -24.57 -5.30 30.83
CA LYS A 190 -24.59 -4.13 29.95
C LYS A 190 -24.23 -2.80 30.65
N ASP A 191 -24.37 -2.76 31.96
CA ASP A 191 -24.11 -1.63 32.86
C ASP A 191 -22.94 -1.89 33.82
N ASP A 192 -22.12 -2.91 33.58
CA ASP A 192 -20.91 -3.24 34.35
C ASP A 192 -19.85 -3.80 33.39
N VAL A 193 -19.11 -2.90 32.73
CA VAL A 193 -18.18 -3.23 31.63
C VAL A 193 -16.76 -2.76 31.95
N TYR A 194 -15.77 -3.58 31.63
CA TYR A 194 -14.36 -3.32 31.85
C TYR A 194 -13.60 -3.34 30.52
N VAL A 195 -12.63 -2.43 30.39
CA VAL A 195 -11.70 -2.36 29.26
C VAL A 195 -10.28 -2.35 29.78
N VAL A 196 -9.37 -3.03 29.09
CA VAL A 196 -7.94 -3.06 29.45
C VAL A 196 -7.07 -2.78 28.24
N GLY A 197 -5.85 -2.29 28.46
CA GLY A 197 -4.95 -1.94 27.37
C GLY A 197 -3.50 -1.67 27.78
N GLY A 198 -2.80 -0.89 26.96
CA GLY A 198 -1.42 -0.49 27.22
C GLY A 198 -1.26 0.37 28.48
N ASN A 199 -0.02 0.49 28.96
CA ASN A 199 0.34 1.34 30.10
C ASN A 199 -0.48 1.05 31.37
N GLY A 200 -0.83 -0.21 31.62
CA GLY A 200 -1.63 -0.62 32.78
C GLY A 200 -3.07 -0.11 32.78
N THR A 201 -3.61 0.32 31.64
CA THR A 201 -4.96 0.91 31.55
C THR A 201 -6.03 -0.09 31.95
N ILE A 202 -6.89 0.31 32.90
CA ILE A 202 -8.17 -0.35 33.20
C ILE A 202 -9.25 0.73 33.23
N LEU A 203 -10.31 0.56 32.44
CA LEU A 203 -11.51 1.41 32.47
C LEU A 203 -12.70 0.61 32.98
N HIS A 204 -13.61 1.28 33.70
CA HIS A 204 -14.86 0.71 34.19
C HIS A 204 -16.06 1.59 33.83
N TYR A 205 -17.08 0.98 33.24
CA TYR A 205 -18.40 1.56 32.99
C TYR A 205 -19.39 1.07 34.05
N ASP A 206 -19.98 2.02 34.77
CA ASP A 206 -20.93 1.77 35.87
C ASP A 206 -22.41 1.84 35.44
N GLY A 207 -22.67 1.81 34.13
CA GLY A 207 -24.00 2.00 33.56
C GLY A 207 -24.33 3.44 33.21
N SER A 208 -23.49 4.41 33.61
CA SER A 208 -23.68 5.83 33.34
C SER A 208 -22.44 6.49 32.74
N SER A 209 -21.25 6.16 33.23
CA SER A 209 -19.99 6.81 32.83
C SER A 209 -18.80 5.87 32.88
N TRP A 210 -17.79 6.17 32.07
CA TRP A 210 -16.49 5.51 32.12
C TRP A 210 -15.55 6.21 33.12
N SER A 211 -14.78 5.43 33.86
CA SER A 211 -13.75 5.92 34.79
C SER A 211 -12.49 5.07 34.73
N VAL A 212 -11.33 5.70 34.98
CA VAL A 212 -10.04 5.00 35.09
C VAL A 212 -9.95 4.30 36.45
N VAL A 213 -9.53 3.04 36.46
CA VAL A 213 -9.29 2.24 37.67
C VAL A 213 -7.80 1.98 37.81
N GLU A 214 -7.26 2.21 39.02
CA GLU A 214 -5.85 1.97 39.30
C GLU A 214 -5.52 0.47 39.24
N SER A 215 -4.58 0.11 38.35
CA SER A 215 -4.11 -1.27 38.18
C SER A 215 -2.90 -1.62 39.05
N GLY A 216 -2.15 -0.62 39.51
CA GLY A 216 -0.90 -0.79 40.25
C GLY A 216 0.30 -1.21 39.40
N THR A 217 0.18 -1.18 38.07
CA THR A 217 1.23 -1.54 37.11
C THR A 217 1.20 -0.62 35.89
N THR A 218 2.29 -0.58 35.13
CA THR A 218 2.34 0.06 33.80
C THR A 218 2.49 -0.96 32.67
N ALA A 219 2.51 -2.26 33.00
CA ALA A 219 2.61 -3.33 32.01
C ALA A 219 1.40 -3.31 31.06
N ARG A 220 1.59 -3.77 29.82
CA ARG A 220 0.49 -3.95 28.88
C ARG A 220 -0.47 -5.04 29.39
N LEU A 221 -1.77 -4.74 29.42
CA LEU A 221 -2.83 -5.67 29.85
C LEU A 221 -3.56 -6.19 28.62
N PHE A 222 -3.43 -7.50 28.36
CA PHE A 222 -3.88 -8.14 27.13
C PHE A 222 -5.32 -8.63 27.19
N THR A 223 -5.83 -9.10 28.33
CA THR A 223 -7.17 -9.69 28.43
C THR A 223 -7.83 -9.38 29.76
N VAL A 224 -9.15 -9.20 29.73
CA VAL A 224 -10.03 -9.07 30.89
C VAL A 224 -11.18 -10.06 30.76
N THR A 225 -11.52 -10.73 31.86
CA THR A 225 -12.71 -11.57 31.98
C THR A 225 -13.16 -11.59 33.44
N GLY A 226 -14.33 -12.14 33.73
CA GLY A 226 -14.86 -12.15 35.07
C GLY A 226 -15.98 -13.14 35.29
N ASN A 227 -16.39 -13.24 36.54
CA ASN A 227 -17.61 -13.91 36.96
C ASN A 227 -18.39 -13.04 37.95
N ALA A 228 -19.38 -13.63 38.63
CA ALA A 228 -20.18 -12.92 39.62
C ALA A 228 -19.37 -12.41 40.84
N GLU A 229 -18.22 -13.01 41.14
CA GLU A 229 -17.46 -12.80 42.36
C GLU A 229 -16.19 -11.97 42.16
N GLN A 230 -15.52 -12.13 41.02
CA GLN A 230 -14.18 -11.57 40.77
C GLN A 230 -13.96 -11.25 39.29
N ILE A 231 -13.20 -10.18 39.03
CA ILE A 231 -12.65 -9.84 37.71
C ILE A 231 -11.18 -10.25 37.67
N ALA A 232 -10.75 -10.81 36.56
CA ALA A 232 -9.38 -11.18 36.26
C ALA A 232 -8.88 -10.39 35.05
N VAL A 233 -7.68 -9.82 35.19
CA VAL A 233 -6.99 -9.09 34.12
C VAL A 233 -5.59 -9.65 34.00
N THR A 234 -5.14 -9.93 32.78
CA THR A 234 -3.81 -10.50 32.54
C THR A 234 -3.03 -9.70 31.50
N GLY A 235 -1.72 -9.81 31.56
CA GLY A 235 -0.82 -9.07 30.69
C GLY A 235 0.65 -9.37 30.93
N GLY A 236 1.49 -8.42 30.55
CA GLY A 236 2.92 -8.45 30.78
C GLY A 236 3.74 -7.91 29.61
N ASP A 237 4.97 -7.48 29.90
CA ASP A 237 5.95 -7.10 28.86
C ASP A 237 7.03 -8.19 28.76
N SER A 238 7.97 -8.26 29.71
CA SER A 238 8.98 -9.33 29.79
C SER A 238 8.62 -10.46 30.77
N SER A 239 7.59 -10.26 31.57
CA SER A 239 7.08 -11.21 32.57
C SER A 239 5.57 -11.02 32.71
N GLY A 240 4.88 -12.08 33.12
CA GLY A 240 3.44 -12.06 33.30
C GLY A 240 2.98 -11.11 34.39
N VAL A 241 1.76 -10.61 34.22
CA VAL A 241 0.99 -9.90 35.24
C VAL A 241 -0.41 -10.51 35.27
N LEU A 242 -0.89 -10.91 36.44
CA LEU A 242 -2.30 -11.24 36.67
C LEU A 242 -2.83 -10.43 37.84
N LEU A 243 -3.89 -9.68 37.59
CA LEU A 243 -4.58 -8.86 38.57
C LEU A 243 -5.97 -9.45 38.84
N LEU A 244 -6.31 -9.59 40.11
CA LEU A 244 -7.63 -10.03 40.56
C LEU A 244 -8.28 -8.95 41.43
N GLY A 245 -9.55 -8.63 41.16
CA GLY A 245 -10.23 -7.55 41.87
C GLY A 245 -11.56 -7.12 41.26
N ASP A 246 -11.95 -5.88 41.55
CA ASP A 246 -13.05 -5.14 40.92
C ASP A 246 -12.81 -3.62 41.13
N ALA A 247 -13.58 -2.77 40.44
CA ALA A 247 -13.43 -1.31 40.56
C ALA A 247 -13.69 -0.77 41.98
N ALA A 248 -14.46 -1.47 42.81
CA ALA A 248 -14.81 -1.02 44.15
C ALA A 248 -13.75 -1.38 45.21
N LYS A 249 -13.08 -2.52 45.05
CA LYS A 249 -12.07 -3.06 45.98
C LYS A 249 -10.64 -2.80 45.53
N GLY A 250 -10.45 -2.42 44.27
CA GLY A 250 -9.15 -2.35 43.61
C GLY A 250 -8.65 -3.73 43.17
N PHE A 251 -7.55 -3.71 42.42
CA PHE A 251 -6.90 -4.91 41.91
C PHE A 251 -5.68 -5.30 42.74
N THR A 252 -5.47 -6.60 42.88
CA THR A 252 -4.30 -7.17 43.57
C THR A 252 -3.56 -8.15 42.67
N ASP A 253 -2.24 -8.11 42.73
CA ASP A 253 -1.39 -9.04 41.99
C ASP A 253 -1.56 -10.47 42.52
N ALA A 254 -1.89 -11.38 41.60
CA ALA A 254 -2.04 -12.81 41.84
C ALA A 254 -1.21 -13.64 40.85
N THR A 255 -0.21 -13.04 40.21
CA THR A 255 0.62 -13.63 39.15
C THR A 255 1.21 -14.98 39.58
N PRO A 256 1.09 -16.04 38.75
CA PRO A 256 1.79 -17.30 39.00
C PRO A 256 3.30 -17.09 39.11
N PRO A 257 4.00 -17.69 40.09
CA PRO A 257 5.44 -17.53 40.23
C PRO A 257 6.20 -17.95 38.96
N GLY A 258 7.00 -17.03 38.40
CA GLY A 258 7.80 -17.30 37.20
C GLY A 258 6.99 -17.32 35.90
N ALA A 259 5.76 -16.82 35.90
CA ALA A 259 4.94 -16.74 34.71
C ALA A 259 5.63 -15.94 33.58
N PRO A 260 5.64 -16.47 32.33
CA PRO A 260 5.97 -15.67 31.15
C PRO A 260 4.85 -14.66 30.89
N VAL A 261 4.92 -13.92 29.78
CA VAL A 261 3.82 -13.02 29.38
C VAL A 261 2.52 -13.81 29.30
N LEU A 262 1.47 -13.33 29.96
CA LEU A 262 0.17 -13.98 30.04
C LEU A 262 -0.82 -13.25 29.12
N GLN A 263 -1.65 -13.99 28.39
CA GLN A 263 -2.47 -13.47 27.29
C GLN A 263 -3.92 -13.96 27.35
N GLY A 264 -4.17 -15.26 27.52
CA GLY A 264 -5.52 -15.81 27.57
C GLY A 264 -6.05 -15.95 29.00
N LEU A 265 -7.36 -15.75 29.17
CA LEU A 265 -8.07 -15.99 30.44
C LEU A 265 -9.41 -16.65 30.21
N SER A 266 -9.77 -17.60 31.07
CA SER A 266 -11.14 -18.10 31.13
C SER A 266 -11.50 -18.64 32.52
N PHE A 267 -12.76 -18.43 32.93
CA PHE A 267 -13.28 -19.03 34.17
C PHE A 267 -14.01 -20.33 33.84
N GLU A 268 -13.77 -21.36 34.66
CA GLU A 268 -14.59 -22.55 34.75
C GLU A 268 -15.85 -22.24 35.59
N ASP A 269 -16.97 -22.92 35.34
CA ASP A 269 -18.23 -22.78 36.10
C ASP A 269 -18.04 -22.99 37.62
N GLY A 270 -17.07 -23.82 38.01
CA GLY A 270 -16.68 -24.05 39.41
C GLY A 270 -15.89 -22.91 40.06
N GLY A 271 -15.58 -21.85 39.32
CA GLY A 271 -14.84 -20.67 39.78
C GLY A 271 -13.31 -20.78 39.66
N ALA A 272 -12.79 -21.88 39.12
CA ALA A 272 -11.37 -21.99 38.81
C ALA A 272 -11.00 -21.07 37.64
N LEU A 273 -9.84 -20.44 37.71
CA LEU A 273 -9.34 -19.53 36.69
C LEU A 273 -8.25 -20.22 35.88
N TRP A 274 -8.42 -20.23 34.57
CA TRP A 274 -7.43 -20.68 33.60
C TRP A 274 -6.71 -19.49 32.98
N VAL A 275 -5.39 -19.61 32.84
CA VAL A 275 -4.53 -18.57 32.26
C VAL A 275 -3.55 -19.21 31.29
N THR A 276 -3.46 -18.63 30.08
CA THR A 276 -2.52 -19.06 29.04
C THR A 276 -1.59 -17.93 28.64
N GLY A 277 -0.47 -18.25 27.98
CA GLY A 277 0.46 -17.22 27.51
C GLY A 277 1.61 -17.75 26.66
N ALA A 278 2.67 -16.95 26.61
CA ALA A 278 3.91 -17.27 25.89
C ALA A 278 4.55 -18.56 26.40
N ASP A 279 5.41 -19.16 25.57
CA ASP A 279 6.03 -20.48 25.79
C ASP A 279 4.98 -21.59 26.00
N ALA A 280 3.81 -21.42 25.38
CA ALA A 280 2.63 -22.26 25.55
C ALA A 280 2.26 -22.54 27.03
N ALA A 281 2.50 -21.57 27.92
CA ALA A 281 2.28 -21.77 29.34
C ALA A 281 0.79 -21.86 29.68
N ILE A 282 0.42 -22.83 30.53
CA ILE A 282 -0.96 -23.03 31.00
C ILE A 282 -0.95 -23.13 32.53
N PHE A 283 -1.77 -22.30 33.17
CA PHE A 283 -1.95 -22.29 34.62
C PHE A 283 -3.43 -22.42 34.97
N ARG A 284 -3.74 -23.22 35.99
CA ARG A 284 -5.06 -23.30 36.62
C ARG A 284 -4.95 -22.82 38.07
N ARG A 285 -5.85 -21.93 38.48
CA ARG A 285 -5.98 -21.46 39.86
C ARG A 285 -7.29 -21.91 40.47
N GLU A 286 -7.20 -22.65 41.56
CA GLU A 286 -8.36 -23.11 42.33
C GLU A 286 -8.10 -22.92 43.82
N GLY A 287 -9.08 -22.39 44.56
CA GLY A 287 -8.94 -22.17 46.01
C GLY A 287 -7.80 -21.22 46.43
N GLY A 288 -7.24 -20.45 45.50
CA GLY A 288 -6.07 -19.58 45.74
C GLY A 288 -4.72 -20.19 45.39
N GLU A 289 -4.67 -21.46 45.01
CA GLU A 289 -3.45 -22.19 44.69
C GLU A 289 -3.27 -22.33 43.17
N TRP A 290 -2.02 -22.29 42.72
CA TRP A 290 -1.64 -22.40 41.31
C TRP A 290 -1.16 -23.81 40.98
N THR A 291 -1.67 -24.34 39.87
CA THR A 291 -1.19 -25.56 39.22
C THR A 291 -0.71 -25.20 37.82
N TYR A 292 0.55 -25.47 37.51
CA TYR A 292 1.06 -25.42 36.14
C TYR A 292 0.69 -26.72 35.43
N ILE A 293 0.13 -26.63 34.23
CA ILE A 293 -0.19 -27.79 33.40
C ILE A 293 0.93 -27.94 32.37
N PRO A 294 1.74 -29.02 32.44
CA PRO A 294 2.82 -29.24 31.49
C PRO A 294 2.31 -29.37 30.06
N ASN A 295 3.09 -28.82 29.13
CA ASN A 295 2.97 -29.10 27.71
C ASN A 295 4.17 -29.97 27.31
N ASP A 296 3.94 -31.27 27.10
CA ASP A 296 5.00 -32.28 26.93
C ASP A 296 5.51 -32.41 25.47
N GLU A 297 5.25 -31.40 24.64
CA GLU A 297 5.65 -31.37 23.23
C GLU A 297 7.16 -31.20 23.02
N GLU A 298 7.69 -31.85 21.97
CA GLU A 298 9.09 -31.72 21.57
C GLU A 298 9.43 -30.30 21.08
N THR A 299 8.44 -29.60 20.50
CA THR A 299 8.51 -28.20 20.06
C THR A 299 7.18 -27.48 20.37
N PRO A 300 7.05 -26.82 21.55
CA PRO A 300 5.83 -26.09 21.89
C PRO A 300 5.65 -24.85 20.99
N PRO A 301 4.40 -24.41 20.73
CA PRO A 301 4.16 -23.18 19.99
C PRO A 301 4.69 -21.97 20.77
N GLU A 302 5.00 -20.89 20.04
CA GLU A 302 5.51 -19.64 20.66
C GLU A 302 4.56 -19.10 21.73
N SER A 303 3.24 -19.14 21.50
CA SER A 303 2.26 -18.74 22.50
C SER A 303 0.90 -19.43 22.35
N LEU A 304 0.15 -19.50 23.45
CA LEU A 304 -1.30 -19.73 23.49
C LEU A 304 -2.00 -18.41 23.83
N HIS A 305 -2.35 -17.63 22.80
CA HIS A 305 -2.85 -16.26 22.88
C HIS A 305 -4.28 -16.15 23.45
N GLY A 306 -5.19 -17.01 22.98
CA GLY A 306 -6.62 -16.98 23.31
C GLY A 306 -7.02 -18.19 24.15
N ALA A 307 -8.00 -18.01 25.04
CA ALA A 307 -8.51 -19.08 25.91
C ALA A 307 -10.01 -18.92 26.18
N TRP A 308 -10.75 -20.03 26.12
CA TRP A 308 -12.18 -20.08 26.41
C TRP A 308 -12.56 -21.46 26.99
N HIS A 309 -13.35 -21.47 28.06
CA HIS A 309 -13.82 -22.69 28.71
C HIS A 309 -15.29 -22.93 28.37
N ASP A 310 -15.62 -24.12 27.86
CA ASP A 310 -16.98 -24.46 27.39
C ASP A 310 -17.91 -25.02 28.49
N GLY A 311 -17.35 -25.22 29.69
CA GLY A 311 -18.03 -25.83 30.85
C GLY A 311 -17.52 -27.24 31.16
N GLU A 312 -16.89 -27.90 30.19
CA GLU A 312 -16.28 -29.22 30.30
C GLU A 312 -14.75 -29.16 30.12
N SER A 313 -14.28 -28.34 29.18
CA SER A 313 -12.90 -28.27 28.72
C SER A 313 -12.42 -26.85 28.46
N LEU A 314 -11.12 -26.63 28.66
CA LEU A 314 -10.45 -25.43 28.18
C LEU A 314 -10.09 -25.60 26.71
N TRP A 315 -10.47 -24.64 25.89
CA TRP A 315 -9.97 -24.40 24.55
C TRP A 315 -8.92 -23.28 24.59
N ALA A 316 -7.74 -23.51 24.03
CA ALA A 316 -6.72 -22.49 23.89
C ALA A 316 -6.22 -22.45 22.44
N VAL A 317 -5.93 -21.25 21.94
CA VAL A 317 -5.45 -21.06 20.56
C VAL A 317 -4.23 -20.15 20.52
N GLY A 318 -3.36 -20.34 19.53
CA GLY A 318 -2.15 -19.56 19.39
C GLY A 318 -1.31 -19.97 18.18
N GLY A 319 0.02 -19.92 18.33
CA GLY A 319 1.01 -20.08 17.26
C GLY A 319 2.14 -19.05 17.37
N ALA A 320 2.74 -18.68 16.25
CA ALA A 320 3.75 -17.62 16.11
C ALA A 320 3.10 -16.22 16.09
N VAL A 321 2.51 -15.84 17.23
CA VAL A 321 1.66 -14.64 17.40
C VAL A 321 2.39 -13.47 18.04
N LEU A 322 3.62 -13.67 18.51
CA LEU A 322 4.47 -12.59 19.07
C LEU A 322 5.42 -12.04 18.00
N THR A 323 5.49 -12.69 16.84
CA THR A 323 6.20 -12.23 15.66
C THR A 323 5.24 -11.62 14.63
N GLY A 324 5.78 -10.82 13.71
CA GLY A 324 4.99 -10.27 12.60
C GLY A 324 4.59 -11.30 11.52
N SER A 325 5.07 -12.56 11.59
CA SER A 325 4.74 -13.56 10.58
C SER A 325 3.35 -14.16 10.76
N LEU A 326 2.78 -14.10 11.97
CA LEU A 326 1.46 -14.64 12.32
C LEU A 326 1.19 -16.01 11.69
N SER A 327 2.01 -16.99 12.08
CA SER A 327 2.01 -18.34 11.49
C SER A 327 1.91 -19.47 12.51
N GLU A 328 1.98 -20.74 12.05
CA GLU A 328 2.07 -21.92 12.92
C GLU A 328 0.91 -22.09 13.92
N GLY A 329 -0.31 -21.87 13.45
CA GLY A 329 -1.54 -21.87 14.25
C GLY A 329 -1.78 -23.18 15.00
N VAL A 330 -2.13 -23.07 16.28
CA VAL A 330 -2.42 -24.19 17.18
C VAL A 330 -3.78 -24.02 17.85
N ILE A 331 -4.52 -25.12 17.96
CA ILE A 331 -5.70 -25.27 18.82
C ILE A 331 -5.40 -26.39 19.82
N TRP A 332 -5.60 -26.11 21.11
CA TRP A 332 -5.30 -26.99 22.25
C TRP A 332 -6.55 -27.21 23.10
N ARG A 333 -6.72 -28.42 23.65
CA ARG A 333 -7.88 -28.81 24.46
C ARG A 333 -7.55 -29.77 25.61
N THR A 334 -8.28 -29.70 26.72
CA THR A 334 -8.01 -30.52 27.92
C THR A 334 -8.51 -31.97 27.88
N ASP A 335 -9.48 -32.32 27.02
CA ASP A 335 -10.29 -33.56 27.16
C ASP A 335 -10.15 -34.60 26.03
N LYS A 336 -9.47 -34.31 24.92
CA LYS A 336 -9.35 -35.25 23.79
C LYS A 336 -7.94 -35.27 23.17
N PRO A 337 -7.44 -36.46 22.77
CA PRO A 337 -6.40 -36.61 21.75
C PRO A 337 -6.97 -36.25 20.37
N THR A 338 -6.18 -35.62 19.51
CA THR A 338 -6.71 -34.71 18.49
C THR A 338 -6.74 -35.29 17.07
N GLU A 339 -7.87 -35.14 16.37
CA GLU A 339 -8.02 -35.52 14.95
C GLU A 339 -7.68 -34.34 14.03
N LEU A 340 -6.74 -34.56 13.11
CA LEU A 340 -6.24 -33.58 12.12
C LEU A 340 -7.36 -33.09 11.18
N PHE A 341 -7.58 -31.77 11.16
CA PHE A 341 -8.21 -31.11 10.00
C PHE A 341 -7.17 -31.01 8.88
N VAL A 342 -7.49 -31.61 7.72
CA VAL A 342 -6.73 -31.49 6.47
C VAL A 342 -7.65 -30.82 5.45
N ALA A 343 -7.43 -29.54 5.16
CA ALA A 343 -8.08 -28.90 4.02
C ALA A 343 -7.47 -29.42 2.71
N GLU A 344 -8.26 -29.51 1.64
CA GLU A 344 -7.74 -29.84 0.31
C GLU A 344 -6.72 -28.78 -0.14
N GLU A 345 -5.57 -29.23 -0.62
CA GLU A 345 -4.52 -28.39 -1.19
C GLU A 345 -5.12 -27.64 -2.41
N ILE A 346 -5.16 -26.30 -2.37
CA ILE A 346 -5.58 -25.51 -3.52
C ILE A 346 -4.43 -25.55 -4.54
N GLU A 347 -4.51 -26.43 -5.55
CA GLU A 347 -3.63 -26.37 -6.71
C GLU A 347 -3.81 -24.99 -7.39
N THR A 348 -2.77 -24.14 -7.33
CA THR A 348 -2.74 -22.93 -8.15
C THR A 348 -2.69 -23.33 -9.63
N PRO A 349 -3.67 -22.93 -10.46
CA PRO A 349 -3.65 -23.23 -11.88
C PRO A 349 -2.40 -22.66 -12.54
N ALA A 350 -1.92 -23.30 -13.61
CA ALA A 350 -0.88 -22.73 -14.45
C ALA A 350 -1.32 -21.36 -14.99
N ALA A 351 -0.39 -20.40 -15.03
CA ALA A 351 -0.66 -19.08 -15.60
C ALA A 351 -1.08 -19.21 -17.08
N SER A 352 -2.19 -18.56 -17.43
CA SER A 352 -2.70 -18.46 -18.80
C SER A 352 -2.95 -17.00 -19.17
N CYS A 353 -3.00 -16.67 -20.46
CA CYS A 353 -3.43 -15.33 -20.85
C CYS A 353 -4.91 -15.13 -20.46
N PRO A 354 -5.27 -14.01 -19.81
CA PRO A 354 -6.66 -13.72 -19.51
C PRO A 354 -7.49 -13.53 -20.80
N GLU A 355 -8.77 -13.91 -20.75
CA GLU A 355 -9.68 -13.79 -21.89
C GLU A 355 -9.70 -12.34 -22.43
N GLY A 356 -9.51 -12.18 -23.74
CA GLY A 356 -9.49 -10.87 -24.42
C GLY A 356 -8.17 -10.11 -24.35
N TYR A 357 -7.13 -10.62 -23.66
CA TYR A 357 -5.83 -9.95 -23.56
C TYR A 357 -4.78 -10.42 -24.58
N ALA A 358 -5.05 -11.52 -25.30
CA ALA A 358 -4.14 -11.99 -26.35
C ALA A 358 -4.05 -11.00 -27.52
N ASP A 359 -5.15 -10.33 -27.86
CA ASP A 359 -5.19 -9.34 -28.94
C ASP A 359 -6.32 -8.32 -28.70
N PRO A 360 -6.07 -7.32 -27.83
CA PRO A 360 -7.11 -6.38 -27.40
C PRO A 360 -7.53 -5.37 -28.48
N VAL A 361 -6.70 -5.17 -29.51
CA VAL A 361 -6.92 -4.20 -30.60
C VAL A 361 -6.71 -4.85 -31.98
N PRO A 362 -7.53 -5.84 -32.36
CA PRO A 362 -7.28 -6.68 -33.54
C PRO A 362 -7.27 -5.94 -34.88
N ASP A 363 -7.88 -4.76 -34.94
CA ASP A 363 -7.94 -3.89 -36.13
C ASP A 363 -6.79 -2.87 -36.18
N GLY A 364 -5.96 -2.77 -35.14
CA GLY A 364 -4.80 -1.88 -35.07
C GLY A 364 -3.63 -2.39 -35.91
N SER A 365 -2.64 -1.53 -36.18
CA SER A 365 -1.39 -2.00 -36.80
C SER A 365 -0.69 -3.01 -35.89
N ILE A 366 0.19 -3.82 -36.47
CA ILE A 366 0.97 -4.77 -35.67
C ILE A 366 1.79 -4.07 -34.56
N ALA A 367 2.27 -2.85 -34.80
CA ALA A 367 3.00 -2.08 -33.81
C ALA A 367 2.10 -1.68 -32.63
N HIS A 368 0.87 -1.23 -32.91
CA HIS A 368 -0.11 -0.89 -31.86
C HIS A 368 -0.51 -2.13 -31.05
N ARG A 369 -0.73 -3.26 -31.71
CA ARG A 369 -1.07 -4.53 -31.04
C ARG A 369 0.06 -5.01 -30.11
N TRP A 370 1.33 -4.88 -30.52
CA TRP A 370 2.48 -5.16 -29.64
C TRP A 370 2.68 -4.11 -28.54
N ASN A 371 2.35 -2.85 -28.80
CA ASN A 371 2.35 -1.81 -27.77
C ASN A 371 1.34 -2.13 -26.65
N GLU A 372 0.15 -2.64 -26.99
CA GLU A 372 -0.82 -3.10 -25.97
C GLU A 372 -0.30 -4.31 -25.16
N GLN A 373 0.42 -5.25 -25.78
CA GLN A 373 1.09 -6.33 -25.04
C GLN A 373 2.10 -5.78 -24.04
N MET A 374 2.87 -4.78 -24.45
CA MET A 374 3.86 -4.13 -23.61
C MET A 374 3.23 -3.35 -22.44
N ILE A 375 2.20 -2.54 -22.69
CA ILE A 375 1.45 -1.81 -21.65
C ILE A 375 0.87 -2.82 -20.64
N ASN A 376 0.23 -3.89 -21.13
CA ASN A 376 -0.34 -4.92 -20.26
C ASN A 376 0.69 -5.65 -19.40
N SER A 377 1.95 -5.76 -19.84
CA SER A 377 3.02 -6.30 -19.02
C SER A 377 3.46 -5.36 -17.91
N ILE A 378 3.47 -4.05 -18.17
CA ILE A 378 3.73 -3.05 -17.11
C ILE A 378 2.66 -3.14 -16.02
N ARG A 379 1.38 -3.27 -16.41
CA ARG A 379 0.25 -3.41 -15.48
C ARG A 379 0.40 -4.59 -14.52
N ARG A 380 1.22 -5.60 -14.87
CA ARG A 380 1.41 -6.85 -14.13
C ARG A 380 2.77 -6.94 -13.42
N ASP A 381 3.63 -5.92 -13.55
CA ASP A 381 4.97 -5.91 -12.93
C ASP A 381 5.05 -4.89 -11.78
N ILE A 382 6.09 -5.00 -10.96
CA ILE A 382 6.36 -4.02 -9.90
C ILE A 382 6.59 -2.64 -10.56
N PRO A 383 5.88 -1.58 -10.13
CA PRO A 383 6.05 -0.24 -10.68
C PRO A 383 7.49 0.29 -10.52
N ARG A 384 8.26 0.21 -11.61
CA ARG A 384 9.61 0.74 -11.74
C ARG A 384 9.65 1.64 -12.98
N PRO A 385 9.21 2.91 -12.88
CA PRO A 385 9.00 3.75 -14.05
C PRO A 385 10.21 3.86 -14.98
N GLY A 386 11.44 3.88 -14.42
CA GLY A 386 12.66 3.84 -15.23
C GLY A 386 12.78 2.57 -16.06
N VAL A 387 12.60 1.39 -15.44
CA VAL A 387 12.66 0.09 -16.12
C VAL A 387 11.58 -0.01 -17.19
N HIS A 388 10.36 0.46 -16.89
CA HIS A 388 9.26 0.43 -17.85
C HIS A 388 9.49 1.38 -19.04
N ALA A 389 9.99 2.60 -18.80
CA ALA A 389 10.36 3.53 -19.87
C ALA A 389 11.44 2.95 -20.80
N ARG A 390 12.46 2.29 -20.22
CA ARG A 390 13.50 1.58 -20.97
C ARG A 390 12.92 0.42 -21.80
N ASN A 391 12.05 -0.40 -21.22
CA ASN A 391 11.41 -1.50 -21.95
C ASN A 391 10.54 -0.98 -23.10
N LEU A 392 9.77 0.09 -22.87
CA LEU A 392 9.00 0.80 -23.89
C LEU A 392 9.87 1.26 -25.06
N PHE A 393 11.01 1.89 -24.77
CA PHE A 393 11.95 2.33 -25.79
C PHE A 393 12.58 1.17 -26.55
N HIS A 394 13.05 0.13 -25.87
CA HIS A 394 13.77 -0.97 -26.52
C HIS A 394 12.88 -1.76 -27.47
N VAL A 395 11.61 -1.99 -27.10
CA VAL A 395 10.65 -2.63 -28.00
C VAL A 395 10.33 -1.72 -29.18
N SER A 396 10.11 -0.42 -28.94
CA SER A 396 9.86 0.56 -30.02
C SER A 396 11.01 0.65 -31.02
N ALA A 397 12.24 0.64 -30.51
CA ALA A 397 13.45 0.58 -31.33
C ALA A 397 13.54 -0.70 -32.16
N ALA A 398 13.20 -1.85 -31.58
CA ALA A 398 13.15 -3.11 -32.30
C ALA A 398 12.10 -3.11 -33.42
N MET A 399 10.91 -2.55 -33.16
CA MET A 399 9.86 -2.40 -34.16
C MET A 399 10.27 -1.42 -35.28
N TRP A 400 10.93 -0.32 -34.92
CA TRP A 400 11.46 0.66 -35.87
C TRP A 400 12.51 0.04 -36.80
N ASP A 401 13.52 -0.65 -36.25
CA ASP A 401 14.59 -1.27 -37.03
C ASP A 401 14.06 -2.34 -38.00
N ALA A 402 13.11 -3.16 -37.55
CA ALA A 402 12.44 -4.14 -38.40
C ALA A 402 11.64 -3.47 -39.54
N TRP A 403 10.99 -2.33 -39.29
CA TRP A 403 10.28 -1.58 -40.31
C TRP A 403 11.22 -0.88 -41.30
N ALA A 404 12.27 -0.22 -40.76
CA ALA A 404 13.25 0.56 -41.51
C ALA A 404 14.10 -0.32 -42.41
N ALA A 405 14.28 -1.61 -42.09
CA ALA A 405 14.99 -2.55 -42.96
C ALA A 405 14.34 -2.72 -44.35
N TYR A 406 13.03 -2.46 -44.47
CA TYR A 406 12.32 -2.50 -45.76
C TYR A 406 12.06 -1.10 -46.36
N ASP A 407 12.55 -0.03 -45.72
CA ASP A 407 12.41 1.34 -46.22
C ASP A 407 13.69 1.82 -46.92
N GLU A 408 13.57 2.50 -48.06
CA GLU A 408 14.74 2.98 -48.82
C GLU A 408 15.40 4.22 -48.20
N VAL A 409 14.68 4.98 -47.36
CA VAL A 409 15.11 6.28 -46.84
C VAL A 409 15.48 6.19 -45.37
N ALA A 410 14.61 5.64 -44.54
CA ALA A 410 14.76 5.68 -43.08
C ALA A 410 16.06 5.00 -42.61
N ASP A 411 16.72 5.54 -41.61
CA ASP A 411 17.85 4.90 -40.95
C ASP A 411 17.36 4.00 -39.80
N GLY A 412 17.94 2.80 -39.67
CA GLY A 412 17.75 2.00 -38.46
C GLY A 412 18.59 2.55 -37.30
N LEU A 413 18.07 2.40 -36.08
CA LEU A 413 18.68 2.83 -34.84
C LEU A 413 19.96 2.05 -34.54
N LEU A 414 19.91 0.71 -34.61
CA LEU A 414 21.07 -0.15 -34.35
C LEU A 414 21.48 -0.98 -35.56
N THR A 415 20.51 -1.34 -36.40
CA THR A 415 20.72 -2.16 -37.59
C THR A 415 20.72 -1.30 -38.85
N SER A 416 21.61 -1.59 -39.80
CA SER A 416 21.69 -0.90 -41.09
C SER A 416 21.29 -1.80 -42.26
N GLU A 417 20.60 -2.91 -41.96
CA GLU A 417 20.20 -3.89 -42.96
C GLU A 417 19.12 -3.31 -43.88
N LYS A 418 19.18 -3.63 -45.18
CA LYS A 418 18.20 -3.20 -46.18
C LYS A 418 17.78 -4.38 -47.03
N LEU A 419 16.51 -4.76 -46.96
CA LEU A 419 15.92 -5.91 -47.63
C LEU A 419 14.90 -5.47 -48.66
N THR A 420 14.72 -6.31 -49.68
CA THR A 420 13.69 -6.14 -50.71
C THR A 420 12.69 -7.27 -50.61
N SER A 421 11.39 -6.96 -50.65
CA SER A 421 10.31 -7.96 -50.63
C SER A 421 9.28 -7.70 -51.72
N ASP A 422 8.62 -8.78 -52.18
CA ASP A 422 7.44 -8.71 -53.03
C ASP A 422 6.16 -8.36 -52.23
N ASP A 423 6.18 -8.57 -50.90
CA ASP A 423 5.11 -8.25 -49.94
C ASP A 423 5.71 -7.56 -48.70
N VAL A 424 6.11 -6.30 -48.88
CA VAL A 424 6.74 -5.49 -47.84
C VAL A 424 5.85 -5.32 -46.60
N GLU A 425 4.53 -5.21 -46.79
CA GLU A 425 3.60 -5.01 -45.68
C GLU A 425 3.53 -6.26 -44.80
N GLY A 426 3.28 -7.43 -45.39
CA GLY A 426 3.25 -8.70 -44.65
C GLY A 426 4.60 -9.05 -44.00
N ASP A 427 5.71 -8.80 -44.71
CA ASP A 427 7.05 -9.06 -44.16
C ASP A 427 7.39 -8.13 -42.99
N ARG A 428 6.99 -6.85 -43.04
CA ARG A 428 7.12 -5.92 -41.90
C ARG A 428 6.33 -6.43 -40.70
N GLU A 429 5.11 -6.91 -40.89
CA GLU A 429 4.30 -7.44 -39.79
C GLU A 429 4.95 -8.64 -39.10
N ILE A 430 5.50 -9.57 -39.89
CA ILE A 430 6.21 -10.73 -39.36
C ILE A 430 7.49 -10.30 -38.64
N ALA A 431 8.33 -9.47 -39.27
CA ALA A 431 9.61 -9.05 -38.70
C ALA A 431 9.42 -8.26 -37.39
N ILE A 432 8.48 -7.32 -37.36
CA ILE A 432 8.11 -6.57 -36.15
C ILE A 432 7.65 -7.53 -35.04
N SER A 433 6.87 -8.55 -35.39
CA SER A 433 6.34 -9.48 -34.39
C SER A 433 7.40 -10.33 -33.74
N TYR A 434 8.34 -10.88 -34.51
CA TYR A 434 9.47 -11.60 -33.94
C TYR A 434 10.39 -10.66 -33.15
N ALA A 435 10.64 -9.44 -33.64
CA ALA A 435 11.46 -8.46 -32.91
C ALA A 435 10.85 -8.12 -31.54
N ALA A 436 9.57 -7.73 -31.52
CA ALA A 436 8.84 -7.38 -30.30
C ALA A 436 8.69 -8.57 -29.34
N TYR A 437 8.31 -9.75 -29.82
CA TYR A 437 8.16 -10.97 -29.01
C TYR A 437 9.46 -11.28 -28.26
N ARG A 438 10.61 -11.26 -28.95
CA ARG A 438 11.91 -11.64 -28.38
C ARG A 438 12.37 -10.64 -27.33
N VAL A 439 12.25 -9.34 -27.60
CA VAL A 439 12.59 -8.30 -26.63
C VAL A 439 11.66 -8.38 -25.41
N LEU A 440 10.34 -8.43 -25.59
CA LEU A 440 9.38 -8.51 -24.49
C LEU A 440 9.58 -9.74 -23.61
N THR A 441 9.75 -10.92 -24.24
CA THR A 441 10.02 -12.16 -23.51
C THR A 441 11.31 -12.02 -22.70
N HIS A 442 12.37 -11.46 -23.28
CA HIS A 442 13.62 -11.21 -22.56
C HIS A 442 13.42 -10.31 -21.33
N ARG A 443 12.66 -9.20 -21.47
CA ARG A 443 12.46 -8.22 -20.37
C ARG A 443 11.55 -8.73 -19.25
N TYR A 444 10.48 -9.44 -19.58
CA TYR A 444 9.40 -9.74 -18.63
C TYR A 444 9.37 -11.16 -18.08
N THR A 445 10.16 -12.12 -18.61
CA THR A 445 10.14 -13.51 -18.09
C THR A 445 10.42 -13.58 -16.59
N ALA A 446 11.31 -12.73 -16.07
CA ALA A 446 11.68 -12.69 -14.65
C ALA A 446 10.82 -11.73 -13.80
N ALA A 447 9.83 -11.05 -14.40
CA ALA A 447 8.91 -10.16 -13.70
C ALA A 447 7.89 -10.96 -12.86
N ILE A 448 7.27 -10.31 -11.86
CA ILE A 448 6.24 -10.98 -11.01
C ILE A 448 5.08 -11.51 -11.87
N GLY A 449 4.56 -10.70 -12.80
CA GLY A 449 3.56 -11.11 -13.79
C GLY A 449 4.12 -11.75 -15.05
N GLY A 450 5.37 -12.22 -15.03
CA GLY A 450 6.12 -12.68 -16.20
C GLY A 450 5.52 -13.91 -16.86
N ALA A 451 5.07 -14.89 -16.06
CA ALA A 451 4.45 -16.10 -16.58
C ALA A 451 3.16 -15.81 -17.36
N THR A 452 2.28 -14.94 -16.83
CA THR A 452 1.05 -14.51 -17.51
C THR A 452 1.35 -13.66 -18.74
N SER A 453 2.34 -12.77 -18.67
CA SER A 453 2.74 -11.95 -19.83
C SER A 453 3.28 -12.81 -20.97
N THR A 454 4.14 -13.78 -20.66
CA THR A 454 4.70 -14.71 -21.64
C THR A 454 3.61 -15.56 -22.30
N ALA A 455 2.65 -16.05 -21.50
CA ALA A 455 1.49 -16.77 -22.04
C ALA A 455 0.67 -15.91 -23.01
N CYS A 456 0.48 -14.61 -22.72
CA CYS A 456 -0.19 -13.71 -23.65
C CYS A 456 0.61 -13.47 -24.93
N TYR A 457 1.94 -13.40 -24.88
CA TYR A 457 2.76 -13.26 -26.09
C TYR A 457 2.68 -14.51 -26.97
N ASP A 458 2.71 -15.70 -26.36
CA ASP A 458 2.60 -16.98 -27.07
C ASP A 458 1.21 -17.12 -27.73
N ASP A 459 0.15 -16.80 -26.99
CA ASP A 459 -1.22 -16.78 -27.52
C ASP A 459 -1.35 -15.76 -28.66
N PHE A 460 -0.73 -14.58 -28.53
CA PHE A 460 -0.73 -13.55 -29.57
C PHE A 460 0.00 -14.00 -30.84
N MET A 461 1.19 -14.62 -30.71
CA MET A 461 1.89 -15.23 -31.85
C MET A 461 1.00 -16.29 -32.53
N GLY A 462 0.26 -17.07 -31.74
CA GLY A 462 -0.75 -18.02 -32.25
C GLY A 462 -1.89 -17.35 -33.03
N VAL A 463 -2.40 -16.20 -32.57
CA VAL A 463 -3.40 -15.38 -33.29
C VAL A 463 -2.86 -14.93 -34.64
N LEU A 464 -1.58 -14.55 -34.71
CA LEU A 464 -0.91 -14.15 -35.95
C LEU A 464 -0.54 -15.32 -36.87
N GLY A 465 -0.68 -16.56 -36.39
CA GLY A 465 -0.26 -17.77 -37.13
C GLY A 465 1.26 -17.95 -37.20
N LEU A 466 2.00 -17.34 -36.28
CA LEU A 466 3.46 -17.39 -36.18
C LEU A 466 3.90 -18.43 -35.15
N ASP A 467 5.09 -19.02 -35.35
CA ASP A 467 5.67 -19.99 -34.44
C ASP A 467 6.63 -19.29 -33.47
N PRO A 468 6.26 -19.08 -32.19
CA PRO A 468 7.13 -18.41 -31.23
C PRO A 468 8.45 -19.17 -30.98
N THR A 469 8.55 -20.44 -31.37
CA THR A 469 9.77 -21.25 -31.21
C THR A 469 10.78 -21.07 -32.35
N ASP A 470 10.41 -20.38 -33.43
CA ASP A 470 11.30 -20.16 -34.57
C ASP A 470 12.32 -19.05 -34.30
N THR A 471 13.57 -19.47 -34.07
CA THR A 471 14.68 -18.62 -33.62
C THR A 471 15.79 -18.48 -34.67
N HIS A 472 15.54 -18.88 -35.92
CA HIS A 472 16.58 -18.77 -36.94
C HIS A 472 16.91 -17.31 -37.25
N THR A 473 18.18 -17.06 -37.55
CA THR A 473 18.72 -15.73 -37.91
C THR A 473 19.43 -15.73 -39.27
N ASP A 474 19.48 -16.88 -39.95
CA ASP A 474 20.09 -17.03 -41.26
C ASP A 474 19.07 -16.78 -42.39
N GLY A 475 19.38 -15.86 -43.31
CA GLY A 475 18.55 -15.59 -44.48
C GLY A 475 17.93 -14.19 -44.50
N ASP A 476 17.22 -13.90 -45.59
CA ASP A 476 16.63 -12.59 -45.87
C ASP A 476 15.10 -12.57 -45.64
N ASP A 477 14.54 -13.61 -45.03
CA ASP A 477 13.12 -13.67 -44.69
C ASP A 477 12.81 -12.85 -43.41
N PRO A 478 11.55 -12.43 -43.22
CA PRO A 478 11.19 -11.54 -42.11
C PRO A 478 11.35 -12.17 -40.72
N VAL A 479 11.29 -13.49 -40.58
CA VAL A 479 11.52 -14.17 -39.29
C VAL A 479 12.99 -14.02 -38.90
N ALA A 480 13.89 -14.31 -39.84
CA ALA A 480 15.33 -14.14 -39.66
C ALA A 480 15.69 -12.69 -39.31
N LEU A 481 15.11 -11.71 -40.02
CA LEU A 481 15.31 -10.29 -39.75
C LEU A 481 14.83 -9.92 -38.33
N GLY A 482 13.59 -10.26 -37.97
CA GLY A 482 13.03 -9.90 -36.66
C GLY A 482 13.84 -10.47 -35.49
N ASN A 483 14.31 -11.71 -35.61
CA ASN A 483 15.19 -12.33 -34.61
C ASN A 483 16.55 -11.61 -34.53
N ARG A 484 17.18 -11.24 -35.66
CA ARG A 484 18.44 -10.48 -35.67
C ARG A 484 18.30 -9.09 -35.04
N VAL A 485 17.21 -8.39 -35.35
CA VAL A 485 16.92 -7.07 -34.77
C VAL A 485 16.79 -7.18 -33.25
N ALA A 486 16.03 -8.15 -32.75
CA ALA A 486 15.92 -8.37 -31.31
C ALA A 486 17.26 -8.70 -30.64
N GLU A 487 18.07 -9.57 -31.26
CA GLU A 487 19.42 -9.89 -30.79
C GLU A 487 20.29 -8.62 -30.70
N ALA A 488 20.27 -7.76 -31.74
CA ALA A 488 21.01 -6.51 -31.75
C ALA A 488 20.59 -5.55 -30.62
N ILE A 489 19.28 -5.40 -30.37
CA ILE A 489 18.75 -4.57 -29.27
C ILE A 489 19.15 -5.14 -27.91
N ILE A 490 18.99 -6.44 -27.70
CA ILE A 490 19.31 -7.10 -26.42
C ILE A 490 20.80 -6.99 -26.12
N ASP A 491 21.66 -7.28 -27.10
CA ASP A 491 23.11 -7.28 -26.94
C ASP A 491 23.66 -5.87 -26.73
N HIS A 492 23.16 -4.88 -27.46
CA HIS A 492 23.62 -3.50 -27.34
C HIS A 492 23.35 -2.94 -25.95
N TYR A 493 22.13 -3.15 -25.44
CA TYR A 493 21.68 -2.59 -24.17
C TYR A 493 21.97 -3.49 -22.95
N ALA A 494 22.72 -4.58 -23.09
CA ALA A 494 23.02 -5.48 -21.98
C ALA A 494 23.83 -4.80 -20.85
N ASP A 495 24.66 -3.82 -21.20
CA ASP A 495 25.55 -3.08 -20.30
C ASP A 495 25.35 -1.56 -20.38
N ASP A 496 24.13 -1.11 -20.68
CA ASP A 496 23.76 0.30 -20.85
C ASP A 496 23.73 1.14 -19.56
N GLY A 497 24.18 0.58 -18.43
CA GLY A 497 24.12 1.23 -17.12
C GLY A 497 22.89 0.88 -16.27
N ALA A 498 21.89 0.17 -16.81
CA ALA A 498 20.69 -0.20 -16.07
C ALA A 498 20.91 -1.35 -15.05
N ASN A 499 22.01 -2.10 -15.18
CA ASN A 499 22.32 -3.26 -14.34
C ASN A 499 21.25 -4.37 -14.38
N GLU A 500 20.76 -4.68 -15.57
CA GLU A 500 19.67 -5.63 -15.78
C GLU A 500 19.97 -7.05 -15.29
N HIS A 501 21.20 -7.55 -15.47
CA HIS A 501 21.60 -8.90 -15.07
C HIS A 501 21.42 -9.17 -13.56
N ASP A 502 21.48 -8.12 -12.74
CA ASP A 502 21.30 -8.16 -11.29
C ASP A 502 19.93 -7.60 -10.86
N ASN A 503 18.94 -7.59 -11.77
CA ASN A 503 17.58 -7.06 -11.55
C ASN A 503 17.59 -5.59 -11.12
N TYR A 504 18.39 -4.77 -11.82
CA TYR A 504 18.43 -3.31 -11.69
C TYR A 504 18.83 -2.81 -10.29
N LYS A 505 19.58 -3.64 -9.54
CA LYS A 505 20.06 -3.28 -8.20
C LYS A 505 21.00 -2.09 -8.24
N ASP A 506 20.99 -1.31 -7.17
CA ASP A 506 21.96 -0.24 -6.93
C ASP A 506 23.39 -0.79 -6.93
N THR A 507 24.23 -0.23 -7.79
CA THR A 507 25.66 -0.56 -7.88
C THR A 507 26.55 0.39 -7.07
N THR A 508 25.97 1.43 -6.48
CA THR A 508 26.72 2.50 -5.78
C THR A 508 26.77 2.31 -4.26
N GLY A 509 25.92 1.44 -3.71
CA GLY A 509 25.86 1.17 -2.27
C GLY A 509 25.29 2.34 -1.47
N TRP A 510 24.31 3.05 -2.02
CA TRP A 510 23.68 4.17 -1.34
C TRP A 510 23.06 3.77 -0.01
N THR A 511 23.13 4.69 0.94
CA THR A 511 22.36 4.63 2.18
C THR A 511 21.81 6.02 2.47
N SER A 512 20.60 6.10 3.01
CA SER A 512 20.07 7.39 3.45
C SER A 512 20.91 7.91 4.63
N PRO A 513 21.25 9.22 4.65
CA PRO A 513 21.91 9.82 5.81
C PRO A 513 20.96 9.92 7.02
N ASN A 514 19.65 9.82 6.79
CA ASN A 514 18.62 9.90 7.81
C ASN A 514 18.14 8.51 8.24
N PRO A 515 17.72 8.34 9.51
CA PRO A 515 16.98 7.16 9.91
C PRO A 515 15.61 7.11 9.21
N PRO A 516 15.04 5.92 8.97
CA PRO A 516 13.71 5.79 8.37
C PRO A 516 12.62 6.45 9.22
N ILE A 517 11.62 7.03 8.55
CA ILE A 517 10.40 7.51 9.23
C ILE A 517 9.42 6.34 9.31
N VAL A 518 9.04 5.96 10.53
CA VAL A 518 7.93 5.03 10.76
C VAL A 518 6.64 5.82 10.54
N VAL A 519 5.87 5.47 9.51
CA VAL A 519 4.68 6.25 9.11
C VAL A 519 3.66 6.37 10.24
N ASP A 520 3.51 5.29 11.00
CA ASP A 520 2.58 5.18 12.12
C ASP A 520 3.07 5.84 13.41
N ASP A 521 4.30 6.35 13.45
CA ASP A 521 4.80 7.14 14.59
C ASP A 521 4.60 8.65 14.32
N PRO A 522 4.42 9.46 15.38
CA PRO A 522 4.26 10.89 15.22
C PRO A 522 5.62 11.54 14.90
N GLY A 523 5.61 12.45 13.93
CA GLY A 523 6.78 13.23 13.54
C GLY A 523 7.69 12.49 12.57
N VAL A 524 8.99 12.80 12.66
CA VAL A 524 10.03 12.30 11.73
C VAL A 524 11.18 11.59 12.44
N GLY A 525 11.04 11.34 13.75
CA GLY A 525 12.12 10.81 14.58
C GLY A 525 13.35 11.74 14.62
N ALA A 526 14.54 11.16 14.77
CA ALA A 526 15.81 11.88 14.88
C ALA A 526 16.47 12.12 13.51
N LEU A 527 15.85 12.96 12.66
CA LEU A 527 16.45 13.36 11.38
C LEU A 527 17.82 14.03 11.59
N VAL A 528 18.78 13.67 10.73
CA VAL A 528 20.12 14.25 10.68
C VAL A 528 20.12 15.52 9.83
N ASP A 529 19.50 15.47 8.65
CA ASP A 529 19.32 16.62 7.76
C ASP A 529 17.89 16.64 7.19
N PRO A 530 17.06 17.64 7.52
CA PRO A 530 15.68 17.72 7.03
C PRO A 530 15.56 17.95 5.52
N ASN A 531 16.62 18.38 4.83
CA ASN A 531 16.63 18.54 3.36
C ASN A 531 16.82 17.20 2.64
N GLU A 532 17.47 16.25 3.30
CA GLU A 532 17.81 14.96 2.73
C GLU A 532 16.66 13.97 2.88
N TRP A 533 16.31 13.29 1.81
CA TRP A 533 15.24 12.31 1.78
C TRP A 533 15.58 11.09 2.62
N THR A 534 14.58 10.61 3.35
CA THR A 534 14.64 9.34 4.08
C THR A 534 13.58 8.36 3.62
N LEU A 535 13.86 7.09 3.87
CA LEU A 535 12.97 5.98 3.57
C LEU A 535 11.81 5.94 4.56
N LEU A 536 10.65 5.48 4.10
CA LEU A 536 9.53 5.18 4.98
C LEU A 536 9.57 3.72 5.45
N ASN A 537 9.23 3.48 6.70
CA ASN A 537 8.90 2.16 7.22
C ASN A 537 7.38 2.03 7.29
N ILE A 538 6.82 1.09 6.52
CA ILE A 538 5.38 0.92 6.30
C ILE A 538 4.98 -0.47 6.78
N ALA A 539 3.97 -0.54 7.67
CA ALA A 539 3.53 -1.78 8.29
C ALA A 539 2.95 -2.82 7.31
N LEU A 540 2.41 -2.36 6.18
CA LEU A 540 1.90 -3.19 5.09
C LEU A 540 2.28 -2.51 3.78
N ALA A 541 2.85 -3.23 2.81
CA ALA A 541 3.29 -2.66 1.54
C ALA A 541 2.54 -3.31 0.37
N GLU A 542 1.97 -2.49 -0.48
CA GLU A 542 1.28 -2.92 -1.70
C GLU A 542 1.59 -1.88 -2.78
N THR A 543 1.99 -2.34 -3.95
CA THR A 543 2.29 -1.44 -5.07
C THR A 543 1.03 -0.75 -5.57
N GLN A 544 1.22 0.29 -6.39
CA GLN A 544 0.10 1.01 -7.00
C GLN A 544 -0.84 0.06 -7.74
N ASN A 545 -0.31 -0.94 -8.45
CA ASN A 545 -1.06 -1.98 -9.19
C ASN A 545 -1.46 -3.23 -8.37
N GLY A 546 -1.43 -3.15 -7.04
CA GLY A 546 -2.00 -4.19 -6.18
C GLY A 546 -1.10 -5.38 -5.85
N ILE A 547 0.20 -5.32 -6.15
CA ILE A 547 1.16 -6.37 -5.81
C ILE A 547 1.58 -6.19 -4.35
N VAL A 548 1.26 -7.17 -3.52
CA VAL A 548 1.69 -7.21 -2.12
C VAL A 548 3.21 -7.41 -2.05
N LEU A 549 3.89 -6.56 -1.29
CA LEU A 549 5.33 -6.63 -1.04
C LEU A 549 5.57 -6.95 0.44
N ASP A 550 6.79 -7.37 0.76
CA ASP A 550 7.23 -7.49 2.15
C ASP A 550 7.03 -6.14 2.86
N SER A 551 6.37 -6.16 4.01
CA SER A 551 6.23 -4.98 4.86
C SER A 551 7.56 -4.53 5.41
N GLY A 552 7.66 -3.24 5.74
CA GLY A 552 8.84 -2.66 6.36
C GLY A 552 9.45 -1.52 5.55
N LEU A 553 10.77 -1.54 5.44
CA LEU A 553 11.55 -0.44 4.89
C LEU A 553 11.38 -0.33 3.38
N GLN A 554 10.90 0.83 2.93
CA GLN A 554 10.84 1.20 1.53
C GLN A 554 12.23 1.16 0.88
N GLY A 555 12.35 0.57 -0.31
CA GLY A 555 13.57 0.63 -1.13
C GLY A 555 13.66 1.91 -1.96
N TYR A 556 14.88 2.35 -2.28
CA TYR A 556 15.09 3.38 -3.32
C TYR A 556 15.01 2.73 -4.69
N ILE A 557 13.92 3.00 -5.42
CA ILE A 557 13.67 2.48 -6.76
C ILE A 557 14.57 3.18 -7.79
N CYS A 558 15.28 2.38 -8.60
CA CYS A 558 16.13 2.83 -9.71
C CYS A 558 17.19 3.90 -9.32
N PRO A 559 17.95 3.76 -8.22
CA PRO A 559 18.78 4.84 -7.68
C PRO A 559 19.93 5.27 -8.60
N THR A 560 20.32 4.43 -9.55
CA THR A 560 21.40 4.68 -10.52
C THR A 560 20.89 4.99 -11.92
N TRP A 561 19.60 5.26 -12.11
CA TRP A 561 19.00 5.38 -13.45
C TRP A 561 19.58 6.52 -14.29
N GLY A 562 20.14 7.56 -13.65
CA GLY A 562 20.85 8.63 -14.36
C GLY A 562 22.13 8.18 -15.08
N LEU A 563 22.59 6.94 -14.86
CA LEU A 563 23.73 6.34 -15.56
C LEU A 563 23.33 5.54 -16.81
N VAL A 564 22.02 5.36 -17.06
CA VAL A 564 21.53 4.59 -18.21
C VAL A 564 21.81 5.36 -19.50
N GLU A 565 22.19 4.65 -20.56
CA GLU A 565 22.44 5.21 -21.89
C GLU A 565 21.17 5.91 -22.43
N PRO A 566 21.24 7.22 -22.76
CA PRO A 566 20.11 7.95 -23.30
C PRO A 566 19.92 7.71 -24.79
N PHE A 567 18.71 7.98 -25.28
CA PHE A 567 18.38 8.02 -26.70
C PHE A 567 18.91 9.30 -27.36
N SER A 568 18.57 10.48 -26.82
CA SER A 568 18.78 11.76 -27.50
C SER A 568 19.58 12.78 -26.69
N ILE A 569 19.50 12.75 -25.36
CA ILE A 569 20.15 13.75 -24.52
C ILE A 569 21.67 13.53 -24.44
N ALA A 570 22.45 14.59 -24.66
CA ALA A 570 23.91 14.55 -24.51
C ALA A 570 24.40 14.63 -23.04
N GLY A 571 23.45 14.86 -22.11
CA GLY A 571 23.66 15.04 -20.67
C GLY A 571 22.38 15.60 -20.04
N PRO A 572 22.26 15.58 -18.71
CA PRO A 572 21.08 16.13 -18.03
C PRO A 572 20.94 17.63 -18.33
N PRO A 573 19.70 18.13 -18.56
CA PRO A 573 19.38 19.56 -18.64
C PRO A 573 19.94 20.37 -17.46
N GLU A 574 20.09 21.69 -17.64
CA GLU A 574 20.52 22.57 -16.55
C GLU A 574 19.50 22.53 -15.40
N THR A 575 19.94 22.09 -14.22
CA THR A 575 19.07 21.97 -13.04
C THR A 575 19.07 23.26 -12.22
N MET A 576 17.87 23.71 -11.85
CA MET A 576 17.73 24.74 -10.82
C MET A 576 18.15 24.19 -9.45
N SER A 577 18.56 25.07 -8.54
CA SER A 577 18.90 24.67 -7.17
C SER A 577 17.68 24.03 -6.50
N PRO A 578 17.82 22.84 -5.88
CA PRO A 578 16.70 22.18 -5.23
C PRO A 578 16.18 23.03 -4.07
N PRO A 579 14.87 22.99 -3.79
CA PRO A 579 14.28 23.70 -2.67
C PRO A 579 14.84 23.14 -1.34
N ALA A 580 15.20 24.03 -0.43
CA ALA A 580 15.73 23.70 0.89
C ALA A 580 14.79 24.22 2.00
N ILE A 581 14.79 23.54 3.14
CA ILE A 581 13.99 23.88 4.33
C ILE A 581 14.23 25.32 4.82
N GLY A 582 15.40 25.88 4.51
CA GLY A 582 15.80 27.24 4.88
C GLY A 582 15.39 28.32 3.89
N ASP A 583 14.82 27.94 2.75
CA ASP A 583 14.35 28.90 1.75
C ASP A 583 13.11 29.65 2.25
N ALA A 584 13.00 30.93 1.90
CA ALA A 584 11.94 31.80 2.40
C ALA A 584 10.55 31.34 1.92
N GLU A 585 10.49 30.68 0.77
CA GLU A 585 9.30 30.20 0.10
C GLU A 585 8.85 28.80 0.55
N MET A 586 9.72 28.03 1.23
CA MET A 586 9.43 26.64 1.61
C MET A 586 8.14 26.52 2.42
N ALA A 587 7.93 27.43 3.37
CA ALA A 587 6.73 27.44 4.19
C ALA A 587 5.46 27.59 3.35
N GLU A 588 5.48 28.41 2.30
CA GLU A 588 4.33 28.60 1.43
C GLU A 588 4.10 27.38 0.52
N TRP A 589 5.16 26.74 0.01
CA TRP A 589 5.02 25.52 -0.78
C TRP A 589 4.47 24.34 0.04
N VAL A 590 4.90 24.22 1.29
CA VAL A 590 4.34 23.25 2.23
C VAL A 590 2.88 23.57 2.53
N MET A 591 2.54 24.85 2.77
CA MET A 591 1.16 25.25 3.02
C MET A 591 0.24 25.05 1.80
N ASP A 592 0.74 25.18 0.57
CA ASP A 592 -0.05 24.83 -0.63
C ASP A 592 -0.46 23.35 -0.62
N VAL A 593 0.45 22.44 -0.24
CA VAL A 593 0.12 21.02 -0.07
C VAL A 593 -0.95 20.82 1.00
N VAL A 594 -0.76 21.43 2.18
CA VAL A 594 -1.69 21.31 3.31
C VAL A 594 -3.09 21.81 2.93
N ARG A 595 -3.20 22.99 2.29
CA ARG A 595 -4.47 23.53 1.80
C ARG A 595 -5.14 22.61 0.79
N LYS A 596 -4.40 22.08 -0.18
CA LYS A 596 -5.01 21.17 -1.17
C LYS A 596 -5.56 19.91 -0.50
N THR A 597 -4.86 19.34 0.48
CA THR A 597 -5.38 18.19 1.22
C THR A 597 -6.59 18.52 2.08
N SER A 598 -6.71 19.75 2.59
CA SER A 598 -7.90 20.20 3.33
C SER A 598 -9.13 20.39 2.43
N TRP A 599 -8.94 20.66 1.13
CA TRP A 599 -10.01 20.82 0.14
C TRP A 599 -10.57 19.51 -0.40
N LEU A 600 -9.99 18.36 -0.05
CA LEU A 600 -10.46 17.04 -0.50
C LEU A 600 -11.70 16.55 0.27
N ASP A 601 -12.22 17.35 1.20
CA ASP A 601 -13.36 16.99 2.03
C ASP A 601 -14.62 16.79 1.18
N VAL A 602 -15.27 15.65 1.35
CA VAL A 602 -16.56 15.34 0.72
C VAL A 602 -17.66 16.32 1.12
N ALA A 603 -17.49 17.03 2.25
CA ALA A 603 -18.37 18.10 2.70
C ALA A 603 -18.03 19.47 2.09
N ASP A 604 -16.89 19.62 1.40
CA ASP A 604 -16.57 20.86 0.67
C ASP A 604 -17.56 21.05 -0.48
N THR A 605 -18.18 22.23 -0.52
CA THR A 605 -19.18 22.60 -1.52
C THR A 605 -18.65 23.57 -2.57
N GLU A 606 -17.38 23.97 -2.46
CA GLU A 606 -16.70 24.81 -3.44
C GLU A 606 -16.64 24.11 -4.79
N THR A 607 -16.94 24.85 -5.84
CA THR A 607 -16.97 24.34 -7.22
C THR A 607 -15.83 24.89 -8.05
N ILE A 608 -15.40 24.13 -9.06
CA ILE A 608 -14.38 24.52 -10.03
C ILE A 608 -14.88 24.23 -11.46
N ASP A 609 -14.54 25.10 -12.40
CA ASP A 609 -14.77 24.88 -13.84
C ASP A 609 -13.54 24.19 -14.43
N LEU A 610 -13.71 22.94 -14.84
CA LEU A 610 -12.65 22.10 -15.45
C LEU A 610 -12.63 22.19 -16.97
N SER A 611 -13.48 23.03 -17.58
CA SER A 611 -13.47 23.16 -19.03
C SER A 611 -12.14 23.75 -19.50
N PRO A 612 -11.68 23.40 -20.71
CA PRO A 612 -10.49 24.04 -21.27
C PRO A 612 -10.66 25.56 -21.39
N GLY A 613 -11.90 26.08 -21.37
CA GLY A 613 -12.21 27.51 -21.36
C GLY A 613 -11.80 28.25 -20.08
N ALA A 614 -11.64 27.53 -18.96
CA ALA A 614 -11.40 28.11 -17.64
C ALA A 614 -10.16 27.56 -16.93
N TYR A 615 -9.70 26.35 -17.29
CA TYR A 615 -8.59 25.66 -16.62
C TYR A 615 -7.54 25.18 -17.63
N GLY A 616 -6.26 25.35 -17.30
CA GLY A 616 -5.13 25.05 -18.20
C GLY A 616 -4.57 26.31 -18.88
N ASN A 617 -3.85 26.12 -20.00
CA ASN A 617 -3.13 27.14 -20.75
C ASN A 617 -2.04 27.86 -19.92
N ASN A 618 -1.27 27.10 -19.11
CA ASN A 618 -0.20 27.67 -18.30
C ASN A 618 1.07 27.93 -19.12
N GLY A 619 1.87 28.89 -18.66
CA GLY A 619 3.27 28.99 -19.05
C GLY A 619 4.06 27.75 -18.63
N LEU A 620 5.12 27.42 -19.37
CA LEU A 620 5.98 26.28 -19.06
C LEU A 620 6.56 26.37 -17.64
N GLY A 621 6.24 25.37 -16.81
CA GLY A 621 6.66 25.31 -15.41
C GLY A 621 5.98 26.35 -14.51
N ALA A 622 4.77 26.77 -14.86
CA ALA A 622 3.90 27.68 -14.12
C ALA A 622 2.46 27.11 -13.96
N ASN A 623 1.66 27.76 -13.11
CA ASN A 623 0.22 27.52 -12.93
C ASN A 623 -0.54 28.86 -13.06
N ASP A 624 -0.24 29.62 -14.12
CA ASP A 624 -0.71 30.99 -14.37
C ASP A 624 -1.74 31.10 -15.50
N GLY A 625 -2.17 29.96 -16.04
CA GLY A 625 -3.12 29.88 -17.13
C GLY A 625 -4.54 30.27 -16.73
N LEU A 626 -5.30 30.76 -17.71
CA LEU A 626 -6.70 31.17 -17.57
C LEU A 626 -7.62 30.42 -18.55
N GLY A 627 -7.15 29.29 -19.09
CA GLY A 627 -7.83 28.52 -20.12
C GLY A 627 -7.70 29.07 -21.55
N HIS A 628 -8.28 28.33 -22.49
CA HIS A 628 -8.40 28.59 -23.92
C HIS A 628 -9.84 29.04 -24.25
N ALA A 629 -10.05 30.31 -24.58
CA ALA A 629 -11.41 30.83 -24.78
C ALA A 629 -12.23 30.14 -25.90
N VAL A 630 -11.57 29.56 -26.91
CA VAL A 630 -12.19 28.98 -28.11
C VAL A 630 -11.47 27.69 -28.49
N ASN A 631 -12.23 26.65 -28.86
CA ASN A 631 -11.70 25.44 -29.47
C ASN A 631 -11.25 25.78 -30.92
N PRO A 632 -9.96 25.60 -31.26
CA PRO A 632 -9.43 26.02 -32.56
C PRO A 632 -9.94 25.19 -33.74
N VAL A 633 -10.42 23.97 -33.49
CA VAL A 633 -10.94 23.06 -34.53
C VAL A 633 -12.40 23.40 -34.85
N THR A 634 -13.22 23.65 -33.83
CA THR A 634 -14.66 23.90 -34.02
C THR A 634 -15.01 25.39 -34.17
N GLY A 635 -14.14 26.29 -33.70
CA GLY A 635 -14.37 27.73 -33.66
C GLY A 635 -15.38 28.20 -32.60
N SER A 636 -15.88 27.28 -31.76
CA SER A 636 -16.82 27.57 -30.67
C SER A 636 -16.10 27.74 -29.33
N SER A 637 -16.69 28.48 -28.39
CA SER A 637 -16.21 28.50 -27.00
C SER A 637 -16.36 27.12 -26.36
N TYR A 638 -15.46 26.77 -25.44
CA TYR A 638 -15.68 25.59 -24.59
C TYR A 638 -16.86 25.87 -23.65
N GLU A 639 -17.75 24.89 -23.50
CA GLU A 639 -18.84 24.96 -22.54
C GLU A 639 -18.30 24.75 -21.12
N PRO A 640 -18.83 25.46 -20.10
CA PRO A 640 -18.41 25.26 -18.72
C PRO A 640 -18.63 23.82 -18.24
N ASN A 641 -17.65 23.29 -17.49
CA ASN A 641 -17.65 21.96 -16.92
C ASN A 641 -17.46 22.07 -15.41
N ILE A 642 -18.55 22.41 -14.71
CA ILE A 642 -18.53 22.72 -13.28
C ILE A 642 -18.68 21.44 -12.45
N THR A 643 -17.73 21.19 -11.54
CA THR A 643 -17.80 20.09 -10.55
C THR A 643 -17.35 20.56 -9.16
N LEU A 644 -17.52 19.71 -8.15
CA LEU A 644 -16.97 19.96 -6.81
C LEU A 644 -15.45 19.92 -6.85
N ARG A 645 -14.80 20.89 -6.22
CA ARG A 645 -13.34 20.94 -6.12
C ARG A 645 -12.77 19.73 -5.39
N SER A 646 -13.49 19.20 -4.40
CA SER A 646 -13.12 17.99 -3.67
C SER A 646 -13.16 16.74 -4.56
N ASP A 647 -14.22 16.56 -5.36
CA ASP A 647 -14.31 15.49 -6.36
C ASP A 647 -13.18 15.62 -7.40
N PHE A 648 -12.92 16.82 -7.90
CA PHE A 648 -11.82 17.08 -8.82
C PHE A 648 -10.47 16.70 -8.22
N GLY A 649 -10.13 17.19 -7.02
CA GLY A 649 -8.83 16.93 -6.40
C GLY A 649 -8.57 15.44 -6.16
N ARG A 650 -9.59 14.70 -5.71
CA ARG A 650 -9.50 13.24 -5.47
C ARG A 650 -9.35 12.45 -6.78
N VAL A 651 -10.18 12.74 -7.78
CA VAL A 651 -10.09 12.11 -9.11
C VAL A 651 -8.77 12.44 -9.79
N LEU A 652 -8.32 13.69 -9.74
CA LEU A 652 -7.06 14.12 -10.35
C LEU A 652 -5.87 13.39 -9.73
N ALA A 653 -5.83 13.26 -8.40
CA ALA A 653 -4.74 12.59 -7.68
C ALA A 653 -4.65 11.09 -8.03
N GLU A 654 -5.79 10.40 -8.19
CA GLU A 654 -5.82 8.97 -8.55
C GLU A 654 -5.59 8.72 -10.04
N TYR A 655 -6.16 9.53 -10.94
CA TYR A 655 -5.99 9.38 -12.39
C TYR A 655 -4.53 9.44 -12.82
N TRP A 656 -3.80 10.42 -12.30
CA TRP A 656 -2.36 10.57 -12.57
C TRP A 656 -1.48 9.84 -11.55
N ALA A 657 -2.04 9.05 -10.61
CA ALA A 657 -1.28 8.06 -9.85
C ALA A 657 -1.32 6.67 -10.52
N ASP A 658 -2.04 6.54 -11.64
CA ASP A 658 -2.18 5.33 -12.46
C ASP A 658 -2.86 4.13 -11.76
N GLY A 659 -3.40 4.27 -10.54
CA GLY A 659 -4.31 3.30 -9.90
C GLY A 659 -3.85 1.82 -9.78
N PRO A 660 -4.77 0.89 -9.40
CA PRO A 660 -4.54 -0.56 -9.24
C PRO A 660 -4.25 -1.33 -10.52
N LYS A 661 -4.22 -0.64 -11.67
CA LYS A 661 -3.83 -1.21 -12.98
C LYS A 661 -2.72 -0.38 -13.62
N SER A 662 -1.86 0.22 -12.81
CA SER A 662 -0.84 1.17 -13.25
C SER A 662 0.02 0.63 -14.39
N GLU A 663 -0.05 1.31 -15.53
CA GLU A 663 0.95 1.26 -16.59
C GLU A 663 2.15 2.20 -16.33
N THR A 664 2.21 2.82 -15.14
CA THR A 664 3.14 3.88 -14.73
C THR A 664 3.11 5.11 -15.67
N PRO A 665 3.71 6.25 -15.28
CA PRO A 665 3.62 7.46 -16.11
C PRO A 665 4.07 7.28 -17.58
N PRO A 666 5.19 6.59 -17.91
CA PRO A 666 5.57 6.40 -19.31
C PRO A 666 4.54 5.55 -20.10
N GLY A 667 3.92 4.54 -19.48
CA GLY A 667 2.89 3.74 -20.13
C GLY A 667 1.57 4.49 -20.30
N HIS A 668 1.17 5.33 -19.34
CA HIS A 668 -0.04 6.16 -19.45
C HIS A 668 0.06 7.08 -20.69
N TRP A 669 1.22 7.67 -20.95
CA TRP A 669 1.40 8.48 -22.16
C TRP A 669 1.38 7.68 -23.46
N ASN A 670 1.65 6.37 -23.42
CA ASN A 670 1.41 5.49 -24.58
C ASN A 670 -0.08 5.24 -24.78
N VAL A 671 -0.87 5.09 -23.72
CA VAL A 671 -2.34 4.98 -23.82
C VAL A 671 -2.91 6.25 -24.47
N ILE A 672 -2.49 7.43 -24.00
CA ILE A 672 -2.91 8.72 -24.59
C ILE A 672 -2.46 8.82 -26.06
N ALA A 673 -1.24 8.39 -26.38
CA ALA A 673 -0.73 8.41 -27.75
C ALA A 673 -1.54 7.49 -28.68
N ASN A 674 -1.95 6.31 -28.20
CA ASN A 674 -2.83 5.39 -28.94
C ASN A 674 -4.20 6.03 -29.18
N ASP A 675 -4.83 6.60 -28.15
CA ASP A 675 -6.14 7.27 -28.27
C ASP A 675 -6.09 8.44 -29.27
N VAL A 676 -5.01 9.23 -29.26
CA VAL A 676 -4.78 10.32 -30.22
C VAL A 676 -4.59 9.77 -31.64
N SER A 677 -3.79 8.70 -31.80
CA SER A 677 -3.54 8.03 -33.08
C SER A 677 -4.82 7.50 -33.71
N ASP A 678 -5.67 6.86 -32.91
CA ASP A 678 -6.93 6.23 -33.34
C ASP A 678 -8.01 7.26 -33.72
N ALA A 679 -8.01 8.42 -33.06
CA ALA A 679 -8.93 9.50 -33.37
C ALA A 679 -8.62 10.23 -34.69
N LEU A 680 -7.40 10.10 -35.22
CA LEU A 680 -6.99 10.74 -36.47
C LEU A 680 -7.39 9.88 -37.69
N PRO A 681 -8.09 10.46 -38.69
CA PRO A 681 -8.39 9.77 -39.93
C PRO A 681 -7.13 9.56 -40.77
N GLN A 682 -7.16 8.58 -41.68
CA GLN A 682 -6.00 8.18 -42.49
C GLN A 682 -5.34 9.35 -43.26
N ASP A 683 -6.11 10.34 -43.71
CA ASP A 683 -5.62 11.50 -44.47
C ASP A 683 -4.96 12.58 -43.59
N GLU A 684 -5.06 12.45 -42.26
CA GLU A 684 -4.43 13.29 -41.25
C GLU A 684 -3.18 12.66 -40.62
N LEU A 685 -2.85 11.39 -40.92
CA LEU A 685 -1.63 10.73 -40.46
C LEU A 685 -0.39 11.30 -41.16
N ARG A 686 0.02 12.52 -40.79
CA ARG A 686 1.14 13.27 -41.37
C ARG A 686 2.15 13.56 -40.27
N ILE A 687 3.33 12.95 -40.35
CA ILE A 687 4.38 13.15 -39.35
C ILE A 687 4.83 14.62 -39.42
N GLY A 688 4.66 15.36 -38.32
CA GLY A 688 4.90 16.80 -38.25
C GLY A 688 3.70 17.68 -38.65
N GLY A 689 2.56 17.08 -38.99
CA GLY A 689 1.37 17.78 -39.51
C GLY A 689 1.51 18.32 -40.94
N GLU A 690 2.62 18.00 -41.62
CA GLU A 690 2.95 18.45 -42.97
C GLU A 690 3.32 17.26 -43.88
N GLY A 691 3.48 17.49 -45.18
CA GLY A 691 3.81 16.43 -46.15
C GLY A 691 2.60 15.56 -46.53
N ASP A 692 2.82 14.45 -47.23
CA ASP A 692 1.76 13.49 -47.60
C ASP A 692 1.44 12.54 -46.42
N PRO A 693 0.20 12.01 -46.31
CA PRO A 693 -0.12 11.04 -45.27
C PRO A 693 0.71 9.77 -45.42
N VAL A 694 1.14 9.22 -44.29
CA VAL A 694 1.80 7.92 -44.21
C VAL A 694 0.77 6.81 -43.97
N ASP A 695 1.15 5.55 -44.19
CA ASP A 695 0.32 4.42 -43.80
C ASP A 695 0.29 4.26 -42.27
N ARG A 696 -0.70 3.50 -41.77
CA ARG A 696 -0.94 3.34 -40.34
C ARG A 696 0.25 2.70 -39.62
N LEU A 697 0.89 1.70 -40.23
CA LEU A 697 2.03 1.02 -39.61
C LEU A 697 3.22 1.97 -39.49
N GLN A 698 3.55 2.71 -40.56
CA GLN A 698 4.59 3.73 -40.54
C GLN A 698 4.33 4.79 -39.48
N TRP A 699 3.08 5.25 -39.35
CA TRP A 699 2.69 6.21 -38.32
C TRP A 699 2.98 5.68 -36.91
N ASP A 700 2.50 4.47 -36.59
CA ASP A 700 2.62 3.90 -35.24
C ASP A 700 4.07 3.61 -34.84
N VAL A 701 4.89 3.00 -35.72
CA VAL A 701 6.32 2.74 -35.40
C VAL A 701 7.11 4.04 -35.22
N SER A 702 6.78 5.08 -35.99
CA SER A 702 7.43 6.39 -35.90
C SER A 702 7.04 7.10 -34.60
N LEU A 703 5.76 7.05 -34.23
CA LEU A 703 5.23 7.62 -33.00
C LEU A 703 5.87 6.95 -31.78
N TYR A 704 5.92 5.62 -31.75
CA TYR A 704 6.50 4.87 -30.64
C TYR A 704 7.99 5.09 -30.49
N LEU A 705 8.77 5.18 -31.58
CA LEU A 705 10.19 5.55 -31.50
C LEU A 705 10.36 6.92 -30.83
N ALA A 706 9.60 7.93 -31.27
CA ALA A 706 9.72 9.29 -30.75
C ALA A 706 9.27 9.41 -29.28
N ILE A 707 8.07 8.90 -28.95
CA ILE A 707 7.51 9.07 -27.60
C ILE A 707 8.23 8.20 -26.57
N ASN A 708 8.61 6.98 -26.95
CA ASN A 708 9.29 6.09 -26.02
C ASN A 708 10.77 6.43 -25.86
N GLY A 709 11.41 7.00 -26.88
CA GLY A 709 12.71 7.65 -26.73
C GLY A 709 12.65 8.84 -25.76
N ALA A 710 11.61 9.67 -25.85
CA ALA A 710 11.42 10.81 -24.96
C ALA A 710 11.16 10.41 -23.50
N VAL A 711 10.29 9.43 -23.25
CA VAL A 711 10.03 8.97 -21.88
C VAL A 711 11.22 8.21 -21.29
N HIS A 712 12.01 7.50 -22.10
CA HIS A 712 13.28 6.90 -21.65
C HIS A 712 14.26 7.97 -21.16
N ASP A 713 14.51 9.00 -21.95
CA ASP A 713 15.39 10.12 -21.56
C ASP A 713 14.83 10.92 -20.38
N ALA A 714 13.50 11.02 -20.25
CA ALA A 714 12.85 11.67 -19.12
C ALA A 714 13.09 10.90 -17.82
N ALA A 715 13.08 9.56 -17.86
CA ALA A 715 13.44 8.74 -16.70
C ALA A 715 14.88 8.98 -16.26
N ILE A 716 15.82 8.95 -17.22
CA ILE A 716 17.25 9.17 -16.97
C ILE A 716 17.47 10.54 -16.33
N THR A 717 16.85 11.58 -16.91
CA THR A 717 16.91 12.95 -16.41
C THR A 717 16.36 13.03 -14.98
N ALA A 718 15.11 12.63 -14.75
CA ALA A 718 14.47 12.80 -13.44
C ALA A 718 15.18 12.01 -12.34
N TRP A 719 15.61 10.77 -12.61
CA TRP A 719 16.32 9.96 -11.61
C TRP A 719 17.77 10.39 -11.40
N GLY A 720 18.45 10.92 -12.42
CA GLY A 720 19.75 11.56 -12.25
C GLY A 720 19.66 12.75 -11.28
N VAL A 721 18.70 13.64 -11.48
CA VAL A 721 18.45 14.79 -10.59
C VAL A 721 18.06 14.34 -9.18
N LYS A 722 17.16 13.37 -9.05
CA LYS A 722 16.78 12.80 -7.74
C LYS A 722 17.99 12.24 -7.00
N ARG A 723 18.90 11.61 -7.75
CA ARG A 723 20.09 11.00 -7.18
C ARG A 723 21.11 12.05 -6.71
N ASP A 724 21.27 13.13 -7.47
CA ASP A 724 22.24 14.18 -7.16
C ASP A 724 21.83 15.02 -5.94
N TYR A 725 20.53 15.26 -5.75
CA TYR A 725 20.04 16.18 -4.72
C TYR A 725 19.30 15.53 -3.55
N THR A 726 18.80 14.31 -3.73
CA THR A 726 18.11 13.53 -2.69
C THR A 726 17.10 14.34 -1.86
N ALA A 727 16.36 15.28 -2.47
CA ALA A 727 15.50 16.22 -1.73
C ALA A 727 14.31 15.55 -1.03
N ALA A 728 13.96 16.07 0.15
CA ALA A 728 12.88 15.60 1.01
C ALA A 728 11.48 15.60 0.36
N ARG A 729 10.58 14.79 0.92
CA ARG A 729 9.16 14.66 0.52
C ARG A 729 8.24 15.46 1.44
N PRO A 730 7.01 15.85 1.00
CA PRO A 730 6.09 16.63 1.83
C PRO A 730 5.76 16.01 3.20
N ILE A 731 5.59 14.68 3.30
CA ILE A 731 5.36 14.02 4.60
C ILE A 731 6.50 14.29 5.59
N GLN A 732 7.74 14.27 5.13
CA GLN A 732 8.92 14.60 5.94
C GLN A 732 8.93 16.10 6.28
N LEU A 733 8.72 16.97 5.29
CA LEU A 733 8.75 18.43 5.48
C LEU A 733 7.67 18.90 6.47
N ILE A 734 6.42 18.49 6.26
CA ILE A 734 5.26 18.88 7.09
C ILE A 734 5.45 18.39 8.52
N ARG A 735 5.77 17.11 8.72
CA ARG A 735 5.96 16.54 10.06
C ARG A 735 7.19 17.12 10.77
N TYR A 736 8.27 17.40 10.05
CA TYR A 736 9.44 18.08 10.59
C TYR A 736 9.11 19.51 11.05
N MET A 737 8.49 20.32 10.18
CA MET A 737 8.08 21.68 10.51
C MET A 737 7.08 21.72 11.68
N ALA A 738 6.12 20.79 11.70
CA ALA A 738 5.19 20.63 12.82
C ALA A 738 5.90 20.29 14.14
N SER A 739 6.95 19.47 14.12
CA SER A 739 7.73 19.12 15.32
C SER A 739 8.49 20.29 15.92
N LEU A 740 8.75 21.34 15.14
CA LEU A 740 9.35 22.57 15.63
C LEU A 740 8.33 23.51 16.30
N GLY A 741 7.03 23.33 16.04
CA GLY A 741 5.95 24.20 16.48
C GLY A 741 5.45 25.16 15.40
N GLN A 742 4.77 26.24 15.77
CA GLN A 742 4.20 27.21 14.81
C GLN A 742 5.14 28.37 14.49
N SER A 743 5.05 28.93 13.29
CA SER A 743 5.92 30.04 12.84
C SER A 743 5.21 31.39 12.62
N SER A 744 3.90 31.48 12.83
CA SER A 744 3.11 32.68 12.52
C SER A 744 3.18 33.78 13.59
N ASP A 745 3.15 33.44 14.87
CA ASP A 745 3.07 34.43 15.96
C ASP A 745 4.08 34.15 17.10
N PRO A 746 5.13 34.98 17.27
CA PRO A 746 6.12 34.82 18.33
C PRO A 746 5.60 35.01 19.76
N THR A 747 4.35 35.44 19.92
CA THR A 747 3.69 35.63 21.22
C THR A 747 2.85 34.44 21.66
N LEU A 748 2.53 33.51 20.74
CA LEU A 748 1.80 32.29 21.05
C LEU A 748 2.74 31.17 21.52
N PRO A 749 2.21 30.16 22.25
CA PRO A 749 2.97 28.96 22.58
C PRO A 749 3.57 28.27 21.36
N SER A 750 4.60 27.45 21.61
CA SER A 750 5.25 26.60 20.60
C SER A 750 5.77 27.38 19.38
N TYR A 751 6.15 28.66 19.54
CA TYR A 751 6.71 29.43 18.44
C TYR A 751 8.12 28.95 18.05
N ASN A 752 8.32 28.74 16.75
CA ASN A 752 9.62 28.54 16.12
C ASN A 752 9.60 29.12 14.70
N ALA A 753 10.59 29.94 14.34
CA ALA A 753 10.66 30.57 13.02
C ALA A 753 10.77 29.58 11.84
N GLY A 754 11.25 28.34 12.07
CA GLY A 754 11.27 27.26 11.08
C GLY A 754 10.06 26.32 11.16
N GLY A 755 9.09 26.62 12.03
CA GLY A 755 7.89 25.82 12.26
C GLY A 755 6.83 25.96 11.17
N LEU A 756 5.73 25.22 11.31
CA LEU A 756 4.61 25.24 10.38
C LEU A 756 3.76 26.51 10.57
N PRO A 757 3.43 27.27 9.52
CA PRO A 757 2.56 28.44 9.64
C PRO A 757 1.14 28.06 10.12
N LEU A 758 0.55 28.91 10.97
CA LEU A 758 -0.87 28.87 11.31
C LEU A 758 -1.71 29.50 10.18
N GLU A 759 -2.83 28.87 9.86
CA GLU A 759 -3.86 29.34 8.94
C GLU A 759 -5.24 28.87 9.44
N ASP A 760 -6.12 29.80 9.78
CA ASP A 760 -7.43 29.51 10.36
C ASP A 760 -8.22 28.49 9.53
N GLY A 761 -8.73 27.44 10.16
CA GLY A 761 -9.47 26.37 9.48
C GLY A 761 -8.60 25.38 8.69
N VAL A 762 -7.27 25.54 8.70
CA VAL A 762 -6.32 24.66 7.98
C VAL A 762 -5.23 24.14 8.92
N VAL A 763 -4.48 25.02 9.58
CA VAL A 763 -3.45 24.69 10.58
C VAL A 763 -3.64 25.54 11.82
N GLU A 764 -3.89 24.90 12.96
CA GLU A 764 -4.21 25.60 14.20
C GLU A 764 -3.40 25.08 15.39
N LEU A 765 -3.16 25.96 16.36
CA LEU A 765 -2.65 25.56 17.67
C LEU A 765 -3.78 24.89 18.47
N ILE A 766 -3.50 23.73 19.05
CA ILE A 766 -4.39 23.08 19.99
C ILE A 766 -4.32 23.86 21.31
N THR A 767 -5.44 24.43 21.73
CA THR A 767 -5.55 25.25 22.94
C THR A 767 -6.54 24.59 23.91
N GLU A 768 -6.47 24.96 25.19
CA GLU A 768 -7.48 24.54 26.19
C GLU A 768 -8.91 24.88 25.76
N GLU A 769 -9.11 26.01 25.08
CA GLU A 769 -10.43 26.41 24.56
C GLU A 769 -10.86 25.52 23.41
N SER A 770 -10.01 25.33 22.39
CA SER A 770 -10.35 24.47 21.24
C SER A 770 -10.44 22.99 21.57
N ALA A 771 -9.80 22.55 22.66
CA ALA A 771 -9.82 21.17 23.17
C ALA A 771 -10.97 20.88 24.15
N ALA A 772 -11.74 21.89 24.57
CA ALA A 772 -12.83 21.71 25.51
C ALA A 772 -13.93 20.76 24.95
N PRO A 773 -14.72 20.09 25.82
CA PRO A 773 -15.81 19.22 25.36
C PRO A 773 -16.78 19.92 24.40
N GLY A 774 -16.97 19.31 23.22
CA GLY A 774 -17.83 19.84 22.15
C GLY A 774 -17.15 20.84 21.21
N GLU A 775 -15.89 21.19 21.45
CA GLU A 775 -15.08 22.04 20.58
C GLU A 775 -14.28 21.22 19.55
N ARG A 776 -13.82 21.90 18.50
CA ARG A 776 -13.27 21.27 17.28
C ARG A 776 -12.01 20.42 17.47
N HIS A 777 -11.21 20.65 18.52
CA HIS A 777 -10.02 19.85 18.85
C HIS A 777 -10.23 18.94 20.06
N HIS A 778 -11.48 18.68 20.48
CA HIS A 778 -11.74 17.86 21.67
C HIS A 778 -11.09 16.46 21.61
N GLU A 779 -11.08 15.83 20.43
CA GLU A 779 -10.42 14.53 20.23
C GLU A 779 -8.88 14.61 20.31
N LEU A 780 -8.29 15.81 20.30
CA LEU A 780 -6.86 16.06 20.41
C LEU A 780 -6.46 16.67 21.77
N ARG A 781 -7.36 16.69 22.76
CA ARG A 781 -7.17 17.41 24.04
C ARG A 781 -5.95 17.01 24.88
N TRP A 782 -5.40 15.82 24.66
CA TRP A 782 -4.17 15.39 25.33
C TRP A 782 -2.91 16.06 24.77
N PHE A 783 -3.03 16.77 23.64
CA PHE A 783 -1.92 17.37 22.89
C PHE A 783 -2.01 18.92 22.87
N VAL A 784 -2.62 19.53 23.89
CA VAL A 784 -2.65 21.00 24.03
C VAL A 784 -1.24 21.58 23.97
N GLY A 785 -1.04 22.58 23.10
CA GLY A 785 0.25 23.19 22.79
C GLY A 785 0.89 22.68 21.50
N GLU A 786 0.37 21.60 20.91
CA GLU A 786 0.78 21.12 19.59
C GLU A 786 -0.08 21.68 18.45
N LEU A 787 0.26 21.34 17.22
CA LEU A 787 -0.47 21.79 16.03
C LEU A 787 -1.43 20.72 15.53
N ALA A 788 -2.60 21.15 15.07
CA ALA A 788 -3.58 20.36 14.36
C ALA A 788 -3.69 20.83 12.90
N ILE A 789 -3.92 19.89 11.98
CA ILE A 789 -4.20 20.14 10.57
C ILE A 789 -5.59 19.60 10.23
N TYR A 790 -6.43 20.38 9.55
CA TYR A 790 -7.67 19.86 8.97
C TYR A 790 -7.36 19.19 7.63
N THR A 791 -7.46 17.87 7.57
CA THR A 791 -7.04 17.08 6.40
C THR A 791 -7.80 15.76 6.32
N TRP A 792 -7.65 15.07 5.20
CA TRP A 792 -8.08 13.68 5.02
C TRP A 792 -7.43 12.79 6.09
N ARG A 793 -8.25 11.94 6.73
CA ARG A 793 -7.81 11.13 7.87
C ARG A 793 -7.04 9.87 7.47
N GLY A 794 -7.21 9.41 6.23
CA GLY A 794 -6.72 8.12 5.74
C GLY A 794 -7.82 7.27 5.12
N GLU A 795 -7.46 6.15 4.49
CA GLU A 795 -8.43 5.23 3.87
C GLU A 795 -9.41 4.69 4.93
N PRO A 796 -10.71 4.56 4.62
CA PRO A 796 -11.68 3.91 5.50
C PRO A 796 -11.44 2.40 5.54
N GLY A 797 -11.98 1.73 6.56
CA GLY A 797 -11.87 0.27 6.66
C GLY A 797 -12.50 -0.48 5.49
N ASP A 798 -13.61 0.03 4.94
CA ASP A 798 -14.28 -0.49 3.74
C ASP A 798 -14.22 0.52 2.57
N ARG A 799 -13.10 0.50 1.84
CA ARG A 799 -12.85 1.46 0.75
C ARG A 799 -13.85 1.39 -0.40
N ALA A 800 -14.52 0.26 -0.57
CA ALA A 800 -15.49 0.08 -1.65
C ALA A 800 -16.84 0.77 -1.35
N ASN A 801 -17.14 1.01 -0.08
CA ASN A 801 -18.47 1.45 0.36
C ASN A 801 -18.44 2.69 1.27
N ASP A 802 -17.27 3.12 1.74
CA ASP A 802 -17.12 4.21 2.70
C ASP A 802 -16.11 5.27 2.25
N VAL A 803 -16.19 6.44 2.87
CA VAL A 803 -15.24 7.55 2.73
C VAL A 803 -14.39 7.71 3.99
N GLY A 804 -13.10 8.03 3.84
CA GLY A 804 -12.20 8.25 4.97
C GLY A 804 -12.52 9.53 5.75
N GLY A 805 -12.99 10.55 5.01
CA GLY A 805 -13.43 11.83 5.54
C GLY A 805 -12.30 12.69 6.11
N HIS A 806 -12.67 13.89 6.56
CA HIS A 806 -11.75 14.90 7.08
C HIS A 806 -11.99 15.18 8.56
N ALA A 807 -10.92 15.49 9.27
CA ALA A 807 -10.97 15.95 10.65
C ALA A 807 -9.71 16.75 11.00
N TRP A 808 -9.73 17.37 12.18
CA TRP A 808 -8.51 17.86 12.81
C TRP A 808 -7.66 16.68 13.26
N VAL A 809 -6.49 16.54 12.65
CA VAL A 809 -5.48 15.54 13.01
C VAL A 809 -4.26 16.24 13.59
N ARG A 810 -3.53 15.57 14.48
CA ARG A 810 -2.23 16.07 14.96
C ARG A 810 -1.30 16.26 13.76
N ALA A 811 -0.68 17.44 13.62
CA ALA A 811 0.16 17.77 12.47
C ALA A 811 1.35 16.80 12.29
N LEU A 812 1.83 16.23 13.39
CA LEU A 812 2.87 15.20 13.42
C LEU A 812 2.44 13.87 12.78
N GLU A 813 1.15 13.64 12.59
CA GLU A 813 0.59 12.40 12.06
C GLU A 813 -0.04 12.62 10.67
N TRP A 814 0.14 13.81 10.08
CA TRP A 814 -0.32 14.11 8.73
C TRP A 814 0.19 13.08 7.73
N ILE A 815 -0.68 12.67 6.82
CA ILE A 815 -0.37 11.79 5.69
C ILE A 815 -0.91 12.41 4.39
N PRO A 816 -0.26 12.15 3.25
CA PRO A 816 -0.77 12.54 1.95
C PRO A 816 -2.08 11.79 1.60
N TYR A 817 -2.83 12.30 0.61
CA TYR A 817 -3.96 11.58 0.00
C TYR A 817 -3.43 10.46 -0.90
N GLN A 818 -2.99 9.37 -0.26
CA GLN A 818 -2.44 8.15 -0.83
C GLN A 818 -2.79 6.96 0.06
N ARG A 819 -2.72 5.75 -0.51
CA ARG A 819 -2.95 4.53 0.25
C ARG A 819 -1.95 4.38 1.39
N ARG A 820 -2.37 3.84 2.52
CA ARG A 820 -1.47 3.53 3.65
C ARG A 820 -0.39 2.53 3.27
N THR A 821 -0.69 1.66 2.31
CA THR A 821 0.26 0.67 1.76
C THR A 821 1.23 1.24 0.73
N PHE A 822 1.01 2.48 0.29
CA PHE A 822 1.84 3.23 -0.66
C PHE A 822 1.77 4.73 -0.36
N VAL A 823 2.38 5.16 0.76
CA VAL A 823 2.19 6.53 1.28
C VAL A 823 2.86 7.59 0.41
N THR A 824 4.12 7.36 0.04
CA THR A 824 4.83 8.17 -0.96
C THR A 824 5.76 7.24 -1.76
N PRO A 825 6.02 7.49 -3.04
CA PRO A 825 6.91 6.65 -3.84
C PRO A 825 8.34 6.57 -3.28
N GLY A 826 8.99 5.42 -3.46
CA GLY A 826 10.33 5.10 -2.92
C GLY A 826 11.49 5.75 -3.65
N PHE A 827 11.46 7.07 -3.73
CA PHE A 827 12.52 7.88 -4.31
C PHE A 827 12.38 9.36 -3.87
N PRO A 828 13.48 10.16 -3.90
CA PRO A 828 13.49 11.58 -3.54
C PRO A 828 12.44 12.45 -4.24
N GLY A 829 12.12 13.60 -3.68
CA GLY A 829 11.13 14.56 -4.21
C GLY A 829 11.56 15.24 -5.50
N TYR A 830 12.68 15.95 -5.49
CA TYR A 830 13.06 16.84 -6.59
C TYR A 830 13.84 16.10 -7.70
N ILE A 831 13.48 16.20 -8.98
CA ILE A 831 12.26 16.77 -9.60
C ILE A 831 11.14 15.72 -9.74
N SER A 832 9.91 16.14 -9.96
CA SER A 832 8.78 15.23 -10.20
C SER A 832 8.96 14.41 -11.48
N GLY A 833 9.00 13.08 -11.34
CA GLY A 833 9.08 12.17 -12.49
C GLY A 833 7.84 12.28 -13.38
N HIS A 834 6.64 12.35 -12.78
CA HIS A 834 5.38 12.51 -13.53
C HIS A 834 5.41 13.78 -14.40
N SER A 835 5.84 14.90 -13.83
CA SER A 835 5.93 16.17 -14.57
C SER A 835 6.92 16.08 -15.74
N THR A 836 8.03 15.36 -15.55
CA THR A 836 9.09 15.19 -16.56
C THR A 836 8.63 14.30 -17.71
N PHE A 837 8.10 13.10 -17.40
CA PHE A 837 7.54 12.18 -18.41
C PHE A 837 6.42 12.85 -19.20
N SER A 838 5.48 13.46 -18.49
CA SER A 838 4.31 14.06 -19.11
C SER A 838 4.65 15.21 -20.03
N ARG A 839 5.56 16.09 -19.61
CA ARG A 839 5.93 17.20 -20.48
C ARG A 839 6.73 16.73 -21.69
N ALA A 840 7.62 15.75 -21.54
CA ALA A 840 8.36 15.17 -22.66
C ALA A 840 7.42 14.56 -23.71
N ALA A 841 6.46 13.74 -23.27
CA ALA A 841 5.46 13.13 -24.14
C ALA A 841 4.56 14.18 -24.83
N ALA A 842 4.13 15.23 -24.12
CA ALA A 842 3.32 16.30 -24.70
C ALA A 842 4.07 17.10 -25.78
N GLU A 843 5.38 17.36 -25.63
CA GLU A 843 6.18 17.99 -26.70
C GLU A 843 6.29 17.07 -27.93
N VAL A 844 6.48 15.76 -27.72
CA VAL A 844 6.50 14.78 -28.81
C VAL A 844 5.16 14.76 -29.53
N LEU A 845 4.03 14.60 -28.83
CA LEU A 845 2.70 14.56 -29.46
C LEU A 845 2.39 15.86 -30.20
N THR A 846 2.75 17.01 -29.62
CA THR A 846 2.59 18.31 -30.28
C THR A 846 3.38 18.38 -31.58
N SER A 847 4.65 18.00 -31.53
CA SER A 847 5.55 18.10 -32.68
C SER A 847 5.23 17.05 -33.74
N PHE A 848 4.86 15.84 -33.33
CA PHE A 848 4.57 14.70 -34.20
C PHE A 848 3.23 14.84 -34.93
N THR A 849 2.18 15.33 -34.25
CA THR A 849 0.88 15.59 -34.89
C THR A 849 0.83 16.94 -35.61
N GLY A 850 1.80 17.83 -35.35
CA GLY A 850 1.83 19.20 -35.85
C GLY A 850 0.79 20.14 -35.21
N SER A 851 0.15 19.71 -34.12
CA SER A 851 -0.86 20.46 -33.38
C SER A 851 -0.65 20.28 -31.88
N ALA A 852 -0.69 21.37 -31.10
CA ALA A 852 -0.69 21.26 -29.64
C ALA A 852 -2.02 20.75 -29.07
N TYR A 853 -3.09 20.76 -29.87
CA TYR A 853 -4.44 20.41 -29.47
C TYR A 853 -4.72 18.93 -29.74
N PHE A 854 -5.47 18.30 -28.82
CA PHE A 854 -6.06 16.98 -29.03
C PHE A 854 -6.89 16.96 -30.33
N PRO A 855 -7.05 15.80 -31.00
CA PRO A 855 -7.98 15.66 -32.13
C PRO A 855 -9.38 16.20 -31.78
N GLY A 856 -9.97 17.00 -32.67
CA GLY A 856 -11.24 17.70 -32.40
C GLY A 856 -11.13 18.89 -31.41
N GLY A 857 -9.94 19.17 -30.88
CA GLY A 857 -9.65 20.24 -29.93
C GLY A 857 -10.06 19.95 -28.49
N LEU A 858 -10.30 18.68 -28.12
CA LEU A 858 -10.72 18.30 -26.77
C LEU A 858 -10.30 16.85 -26.46
N GLY A 859 -9.45 16.68 -25.43
CA GLY A 859 -9.28 15.41 -24.73
C GLY A 859 -10.20 15.35 -23.51
N GLU A 860 -10.75 14.17 -23.21
CA GLU A 860 -11.64 13.98 -22.06
C GLU A 860 -11.43 12.62 -21.40
N PHE A 861 -11.45 12.61 -20.06
CA PHE A 861 -11.58 11.41 -19.23
C PHE A 861 -12.77 11.55 -18.29
N VAL A 862 -13.51 10.46 -18.07
CA VAL A 862 -14.73 10.44 -17.24
C VAL A 862 -14.55 9.50 -16.05
N ALA A 863 -14.60 10.05 -14.84
CA ALA A 863 -14.72 9.29 -13.60
C ALA A 863 -16.19 9.20 -13.18
N ASN A 864 -16.71 7.97 -13.14
CA ASN A 864 -18.10 7.71 -12.77
C ASN A 864 -18.29 7.76 -11.24
N PRO A 865 -19.45 8.25 -10.75
CA PRO A 865 -19.76 8.27 -9.32
C PRO A 865 -19.66 6.89 -8.66
N SER A 866 -19.09 6.83 -7.46
CA SER A 866 -18.95 5.61 -6.63
C SER A 866 -18.40 4.39 -7.38
N ALA A 867 -17.54 4.62 -8.37
CA ALA A 867 -17.04 3.55 -9.25
C ALA A 867 -15.60 3.75 -9.72
N TYR A 868 -14.96 4.87 -9.38
CA TYR A 868 -13.63 5.20 -9.90
C TYR A 868 -12.55 5.22 -8.81
N LEU A 869 -12.81 5.88 -7.69
CA LEU A 869 -11.82 6.02 -6.62
C LEU A 869 -11.57 4.67 -5.94
N VAL A 870 -10.31 4.44 -5.56
CA VAL A 870 -9.85 3.17 -4.94
C VAL A 870 -9.38 3.40 -3.51
N PHE A 871 -9.02 4.64 -3.16
CA PHE A 871 -8.62 4.97 -1.79
C PHE A 871 -9.83 5.00 -0.84
N GLU A 872 -11.00 5.33 -1.38
CA GLU A 872 -12.28 5.45 -0.70
C GLU A 872 -13.43 5.50 -1.74
N ASP A 873 -14.68 5.41 -1.31
CA ASP A 873 -15.84 5.50 -2.21
C ASP A 873 -15.92 6.89 -2.87
N GLY A 874 -16.15 6.90 -4.18
CA GLY A 874 -16.42 8.09 -4.95
C GLY A 874 -15.93 8.05 -6.40
N PRO A 875 -15.91 9.21 -7.08
CA PRO A 875 -16.34 10.55 -6.60
C PRO A 875 -17.85 10.62 -6.28
N ILE A 876 -18.31 11.72 -5.66
CA ILE A 876 -19.73 11.91 -5.33
C ILE A 876 -20.54 12.16 -6.61
N HIS A 877 -20.01 13.00 -7.50
CA HIS A 877 -20.57 13.28 -8.81
C HIS A 877 -19.63 12.83 -9.92
N GLU A 878 -20.16 12.74 -11.14
CA GLU A 878 -19.35 12.46 -12.31
C GLU A 878 -18.34 13.59 -12.48
N VAL A 879 -17.06 13.24 -12.64
CA VAL A 879 -15.99 14.20 -12.93
C VAL A 879 -15.51 13.96 -14.35
N ARG A 880 -15.53 15.03 -15.15
CA ARG A 880 -14.94 15.05 -16.49
C ARG A 880 -13.65 15.85 -16.44
N LEU A 881 -12.51 15.19 -16.53
CA LEU A 881 -11.25 15.88 -16.76
C LEU A 881 -11.19 16.22 -18.25
N GLN A 882 -10.96 17.49 -18.58
CA GLN A 882 -10.94 17.97 -19.96
C GLN A 882 -9.67 18.77 -20.23
N TRP A 883 -9.13 18.59 -21.44
CA TRP A 883 -7.89 19.22 -21.88
C TRP A 883 -8.05 19.77 -23.29
N GLY A 884 -7.64 21.02 -23.52
CA GLY A 884 -7.59 21.56 -24.88
C GLY A 884 -6.34 21.07 -25.60
N THR A 885 -5.20 21.13 -24.90
CA THR A 885 -3.87 20.79 -25.41
C THR A 885 -3.24 19.63 -24.66
N TYR A 886 -2.27 18.95 -25.28
CA TYR A 886 -1.45 17.95 -24.61
C TYR A 886 -0.71 18.55 -23.40
N TYR A 887 -0.37 19.84 -23.47
CA TYR A 887 0.23 20.57 -22.37
C TYR A 887 -0.70 20.74 -21.16
N ASP A 888 -2.01 20.91 -21.38
CA ASP A 888 -2.98 20.97 -20.28
C ASP A 888 -3.04 19.65 -19.51
N ALA A 889 -3.01 18.52 -20.23
CA ALA A 889 -2.95 17.19 -19.63
C ALA A 889 -1.63 16.99 -18.87
N ALA A 890 -0.50 17.37 -19.48
CA ALA A 890 0.81 17.25 -18.84
C ALA A 890 0.96 18.13 -17.59
N ASP A 891 0.45 19.35 -17.63
CA ASP A 891 0.43 20.24 -16.48
C ASP A 891 -0.43 19.67 -15.35
N GLN A 892 -1.61 19.14 -15.67
CA GLN A 892 -2.48 18.48 -14.69
C GLN A 892 -1.81 17.24 -14.07
N ALA A 893 -1.04 16.46 -14.83
CA ALA A 893 -0.26 15.35 -14.31
C ALA A 893 0.71 15.80 -13.20
N GLY A 894 1.37 16.94 -13.39
CA GLY A 894 2.22 17.56 -12.37
C GLY A 894 1.46 18.09 -11.16
N GLN A 895 0.41 18.87 -11.41
CA GLN A 895 -0.46 19.44 -10.36
C GLN A 895 -1.08 18.36 -9.47
N SER A 896 -1.46 17.22 -10.05
CA SER A 896 -2.02 16.07 -9.33
C SER A 896 -1.14 15.63 -8.17
N ARG A 897 0.19 15.81 -8.26
CA ARG A 897 1.12 15.39 -7.23
C ARG A 897 1.15 16.28 -6.01
N ILE A 898 0.73 17.52 -6.17
CA ILE A 898 0.53 18.47 -5.07
C ILE A 898 -0.83 18.19 -4.41
N TRP A 899 -1.88 17.94 -5.20
CA TRP A 899 -3.19 17.49 -4.70
C TRP A 899 -3.11 16.17 -3.92
N GLY A 900 -2.33 15.21 -4.43
CA GLY A 900 -2.04 13.96 -3.74
C GLY A 900 -1.06 14.09 -2.57
N GLY A 901 -0.49 15.27 -2.33
CA GLY A 901 0.39 15.57 -1.20
C GLY A 901 1.79 14.96 -1.25
N ILE A 902 2.31 14.60 -2.42
CA ILE A 902 3.60 13.90 -2.54
C ILE A 902 4.74 14.71 -3.18
N HIS A 903 4.44 15.89 -3.73
CA HIS A 903 5.41 16.84 -4.25
C HIS A 903 5.06 18.27 -3.80
N ILE A 904 6.09 19.11 -3.64
CA ILE A 904 5.92 20.55 -3.52
C ILE A 904 5.99 21.21 -4.90
N TRP A 905 5.50 22.44 -5.02
CA TRP A 905 5.42 23.17 -6.30
C TRP A 905 6.72 23.18 -7.13
N PRO A 906 7.92 23.45 -6.57
CA PRO A 906 9.16 23.46 -7.37
C PRO A 906 9.49 22.12 -8.04
N ASP A 907 9.18 20.99 -7.38
CA ASP A 907 9.41 19.66 -7.94
C ASP A 907 8.69 19.48 -9.28
N ASP A 908 7.46 20.00 -9.36
CA ASP A 908 6.63 19.96 -10.55
C ASP A 908 7.12 20.95 -11.61
N GLY A 909 7.26 22.24 -11.24
CA GLY A 909 7.64 23.29 -12.17
C GLY A 909 8.97 23.03 -12.91
N ASP A 910 9.99 22.56 -12.19
CA ASP A 910 11.28 22.18 -12.79
C ASP A 910 11.21 20.87 -13.57
N GLY A 911 10.39 19.91 -13.11
CA GLY A 911 10.14 18.69 -13.86
C GLY A 911 9.55 18.96 -15.25
N ARG A 912 8.58 19.89 -15.34
CA ARG A 912 8.01 20.28 -16.65
C ARG A 912 9.06 20.95 -17.54
N ARG A 913 9.88 21.87 -17.01
CA ARG A 913 10.93 22.53 -17.79
C ARG A 913 11.90 21.53 -18.42
N GLN A 914 12.41 20.59 -17.61
CA GLN A 914 13.35 19.59 -18.09
C GLN A 914 12.69 18.59 -19.04
N GLY A 915 11.45 18.16 -18.76
CA GLY A 915 10.69 17.31 -19.66
C GLY A 915 10.49 17.94 -21.04
N SER A 916 10.26 19.26 -21.11
CA SER A 916 10.11 19.98 -22.38
C SER A 916 11.38 19.90 -23.25
N GLU A 917 12.55 20.14 -22.66
CA GLU A 917 13.83 20.04 -23.37
C GLU A 917 14.09 18.61 -23.87
N VAL A 918 13.83 17.61 -23.01
CA VAL A 918 13.97 16.19 -23.35
C VAL A 918 13.06 15.80 -24.52
N GLY A 919 11.78 16.15 -24.46
CA GLY A 919 10.80 15.77 -25.50
C GLY A 919 11.14 16.37 -26.86
N LEU A 920 11.58 17.63 -26.90
CA LEU A 920 12.00 18.29 -28.14
C LEU A 920 13.27 17.66 -28.73
N SER A 921 14.24 17.29 -27.88
CA SER A 921 15.47 16.60 -28.29
C SER A 921 15.15 15.22 -28.88
N ALA A 922 14.31 14.44 -28.20
CA ALA A 922 13.93 13.10 -28.64
C ALA A 922 13.17 13.13 -29.98
N TYR A 923 12.21 14.05 -30.14
CA TYR A 923 11.51 14.19 -31.42
C TYR A 923 12.47 14.59 -32.56
N ALA A 924 13.40 15.51 -32.31
CA ALA A 924 14.38 15.92 -33.31
C ALA A 924 15.24 14.74 -33.79
N LEU A 925 15.78 13.94 -32.86
CA LEU A 925 16.57 12.77 -33.23
C LEU A 925 15.73 11.68 -33.92
N ALA A 926 14.50 11.43 -33.45
CA ALA A 926 13.61 10.49 -34.11
C ALA A 926 13.29 10.92 -35.56
N ARG A 927 13.14 12.23 -35.80
CA ARG A 927 13.01 12.78 -37.16
C ARG A 927 14.24 12.53 -38.02
N ASP A 928 15.45 12.67 -37.48
CA ASP A 928 16.69 12.39 -38.22
C ASP A 928 16.74 10.93 -38.69
N TYR A 929 16.29 9.97 -37.87
CA TYR A 929 16.14 8.56 -38.26
C TYR A 929 15.07 8.36 -39.34
N MET A 930 13.90 8.99 -39.20
CA MET A 930 12.82 8.91 -40.20
C MET A 930 13.24 9.48 -41.56
N ASP A 931 14.03 10.55 -41.56
CA ASP A 931 14.46 11.25 -42.77
C ASP A 931 15.74 10.65 -43.40
N GLY A 932 16.36 9.63 -42.77
CA GLY A 932 17.59 9.00 -43.28
C GLY A 932 18.83 9.88 -43.15
N THR A 933 18.91 10.64 -42.07
CA THR A 933 19.96 11.65 -41.83
C THR A 933 20.64 11.51 -40.46
N ALA A 934 20.42 10.41 -39.77
CA ALA A 934 20.98 10.18 -38.43
C ALA A 934 22.50 9.98 -38.44
N TYR A 935 23.08 9.60 -39.59
CA TYR A 935 24.50 9.23 -39.75
C TYR A 935 25.32 10.11 -40.70
#